data_AF-A0A919DF39-F1
#
_entry.id   AF-A0A919DF39-F1
#
_cell.length_a   1.000
_cell.length_b   1.000
_cell.length_c   1.000
_cell.angle_alpha   90.00
_cell.angle_beta   90.00
_cell.angle_gamma   90.00
#
_symmetry.space_group_name_H-M   'P 1'
#
loop_
_entity.id
_entity.type
_entity.pdbx_description
1 polymer ?
#
loop_
_entity_poly.entity_id
_entity_poly.type
_entity_poly.pdbx_seq_one_letter_code
_entity_poly.pdbx_strand_id
1 'polypeptide(L)'
;MRRTADIDALRHVLCAALGSREPVCSLARLGEDADAFAALGPAVLDRPTLIGGGAPYAPSHPAPSHRSLDELVRRAEALGVSQVLVPRVRRGDDTGPLREAGFVPVAAGVEGVVRLPGEADDVLRARLGPHRLGDLRRRHAEAAREVGWERVPLSELDARPWAREAFAALHRREGGRDGGGARGGLYGAAALDALARGPLGRRTALLVSRDDRAVVHATLLTASHNGRGVYVLAPATDDDAPAARDGFAAACLYEVYLGARRSGLDWVHLGRGDAARLRSLGADLLIPLDHWLYAPGLAPVPGAAEGAGGAQEAAVTAFAAPAVRAVPVPGPARFRRQPRFDLVDLSSNTHPFLGAGSRYPQLDTTELATAYLTALGRWPGHDGFGELSPDHLLFTSGAVDGAALLLTALTSPGDRVCVTSPTFPLYEHFARVQRLSVVDVPLRGDDVSDLDVDGVLAAGPRVTFLCDPNNPVGTRLDEARVRALVERGSGLVVIDEAYVEFSGKPSYAGLVGRYDNLVVLRTLSKAWGLASTRCGVVLAAPGVVEALRRVQVPFGFTDASQHAVRDRLTHADEVLAGVRRVRAERDRMAAALAEHPAVDRVFPSETNFLLVRLHKHEQVLDRLHGAGILVADTGRALPDTCRVSIGDRHANDALLEALSAAL
;
A
#
# COMPACT_ATOMS: atom_id res chain seq x y z
N MET A 1 -8.87 49.96 38.37
CA MET A 1 -10.02 50.40 37.53
C MET A 1 -9.77 49.98 36.09
N ARG A 2 -10.70 50.23 35.15
CA ARG A 2 -10.39 50.36 33.71
C ARG A 2 -9.31 51.47 33.53
N ARG A 3 -8.48 51.55 32.49
CA ARG A 3 -8.33 50.86 31.17
C ARG A 3 -6.79 50.97 30.82
N THR A 4 -6.22 50.70 29.63
CA THR A 4 -6.74 50.73 28.25
C THR A 4 -6.04 49.76 27.27
N ALA A 5 -4.71 49.59 27.34
CA ALA A 5 -3.91 49.09 26.22
C ALA A 5 -4.25 47.66 25.74
N ASP A 6 -4.31 46.69 26.65
CA ASP A 6 -4.50 45.27 26.29
C ASP A 6 -5.90 44.99 25.73
N ILE A 7 -6.88 45.83 26.10
CA ILE A 7 -8.23 45.80 25.52
C ILE A 7 -8.19 46.13 24.04
N ASP A 8 -7.22 46.92 23.56
CA ASP A 8 -7.14 47.27 22.15
C ASP A 8 -6.46 46.17 21.30
N ALA A 9 -5.53 45.41 21.88
CA ALA A 9 -4.85 44.29 21.20
C ALA A 9 -5.70 43.00 21.13
N LEU A 10 -6.34 42.60 22.24
CA LEU A 10 -7.25 41.43 22.28
C LEU A 10 -8.42 41.58 21.27
N ARG A 11 -8.71 42.83 20.90
CA ARG A 11 -9.80 43.24 20.01
C ARG A 11 -9.60 42.80 18.59
N HIS A 12 -8.51 43.21 17.94
CA HIS A 12 -8.31 42.89 16.53
C HIS A 12 -8.23 41.38 16.28
N VAL A 13 -7.81 40.59 17.29
CA VAL A 13 -7.88 39.12 17.27
C VAL A 13 -9.33 38.61 17.29
N LEU A 14 -10.14 38.99 18.29
CA LEU A 14 -11.55 38.60 18.38
C LEU A 14 -12.38 39.10 17.18
N CYS A 15 -12.07 40.28 16.66
CA CYS A 15 -12.73 40.88 15.52
C CYS A 15 -12.35 40.16 14.22
N ALA A 16 -11.07 39.81 14.00
CA ALA A 16 -10.65 39.00 12.86
C ALA A 16 -11.32 37.60 12.88
N ALA A 17 -11.46 36.98 14.06
CA ALA A 17 -12.15 35.71 14.24
C ALA A 17 -13.67 35.77 13.96
N LEU A 18 -14.28 36.97 13.98
CA LEU A 18 -15.71 37.21 13.74
C LEU A 18 -16.00 38.05 12.48
N GLY A 19 -14.99 38.36 11.65
CA GLY A 19 -15.12 39.21 10.47
C GLY A 19 -15.40 40.70 10.74
N SER A 20 -15.34 41.14 11.99
CA SER A 20 -15.47 42.55 12.41
C SER A 20 -14.10 43.25 12.42
N ARG A 21 -14.05 44.52 12.85
CA ARG A 21 -12.79 45.26 13.05
C ARG A 21 -12.56 45.83 14.46
N GLU A 22 -13.57 45.96 15.33
CA GLU A 22 -13.41 46.70 16.60
C GLU A 22 -13.97 46.14 17.94
N PRO A 23 -13.26 46.46 19.05
CA PRO A 23 -13.44 45.72 20.88
C PRO A 23 -14.60 45.82 21.90
N VAL A 24 -14.61 44.83 22.82
CA VAL A 24 -15.55 44.64 23.96
C VAL A 24 -14.86 44.11 25.27
N CYS A 25 -13.91 44.89 25.84
CA CYS A 25 -13.43 44.84 27.25
C CYS A 25 -12.58 43.64 27.78
N SER A 26 -11.94 43.86 28.95
CA SER A 26 -11.22 42.89 29.80
C SER A 26 -11.51 43.11 31.31
N LEU A 27 -11.03 42.23 32.20
CA LEU A 27 -11.53 42.08 33.58
C LEU A 27 -10.44 41.85 34.66
N ALA A 28 -9.88 42.94 35.18
CA ALA A 28 -8.97 42.94 36.33
C ALA A 28 -9.72 42.90 37.69
N ARG A 29 -10.33 41.76 38.04
CA ARG A 29 -10.96 41.53 39.36
C ARG A 29 -11.02 40.04 39.76
N LEU A 30 -10.94 39.84 41.09
CA LEU A 30 -11.48 38.76 41.94
C LEU A 30 -10.52 37.65 42.43
N GLY A 31 -10.92 37.05 43.58
CA GLY A 31 -10.30 35.93 44.28
C GLY A 31 -11.21 35.43 45.43
N GLU A 32 -10.83 34.29 46.02
CA GLU A 32 -11.27 33.73 47.32
C GLU A 32 -12.77 33.82 47.71
N ASP A 33 -13.62 33.08 46.99
CA ASP A 33 -14.78 32.37 47.58
C ASP A 33 -15.10 31.14 46.70
N ALA A 34 -15.81 30.13 47.24
CA ALA A 34 -16.19 28.93 46.50
C ALA A 34 -17.35 29.21 45.53
N ASP A 35 -18.39 29.92 45.98
CA ASP A 35 -19.46 30.42 45.11
C ASP A 35 -18.99 31.56 44.21
N ALA A 36 -17.82 32.15 44.48
CA ALA A 36 -17.25 33.14 43.58
C ALA A 36 -16.90 32.54 42.22
N PHE A 37 -16.74 31.23 41.97
CA PHE A 37 -16.41 30.78 40.60
C PHE A 37 -17.48 31.12 39.55
N ALA A 38 -18.73 31.41 39.96
CA ALA A 38 -19.79 31.98 39.11
C ALA A 38 -19.72 33.52 38.96
N ALA A 39 -18.83 34.19 39.68
CA ALA A 39 -18.67 35.64 39.78
C ALA A 39 -17.20 36.15 39.70
N LEU A 40 -16.19 35.28 39.63
CA LEU A 40 -14.75 35.56 39.49
C LEU A 40 -14.47 36.13 38.08
N GLY A 41 -13.59 37.11 37.98
CA GLY A 41 -13.20 37.73 36.72
C GLY A 41 -11.93 37.10 36.13
N PRO A 42 -11.76 37.14 34.79
CA PRO A 42 -10.61 36.64 34.04
C PRO A 42 -9.19 36.78 34.61
N ALA A 43 -8.89 37.76 35.47
CA ALA A 43 -7.56 37.90 36.10
C ALA A 43 -7.04 36.65 36.85
N VAL A 44 -7.91 35.72 37.26
CA VAL A 44 -7.50 34.43 37.86
C VAL A 44 -6.95 33.44 36.81
N LEU A 45 -7.27 33.64 35.52
CA LEU A 45 -6.76 32.85 34.39
C LEU A 45 -5.40 33.39 33.87
N ASP A 46 -5.02 34.61 34.24
CA ASP A 46 -3.85 35.33 33.69
C ASP A 46 -2.51 34.99 34.40
N ARG A 47 -2.29 33.73 34.80
CA ARG A 47 -0.95 33.23 35.19
C ARG A 47 -0.35 32.38 34.05
N PRO A 48 0.83 32.72 33.51
CA PRO A 48 1.39 32.04 32.35
C PRO A 48 1.98 30.66 32.73
N THR A 49 1.23 29.61 32.41
CA THR A 49 1.71 28.22 32.41
C THR A 49 2.21 27.85 31.01
N LEU A 50 3.46 27.39 30.89
CA LEU A 50 3.99 26.85 29.64
C LEU A 50 3.38 25.46 29.38
N ILE A 51 2.39 25.39 28.49
CA ILE A 51 1.95 24.10 27.95
C ILE A 51 3.02 23.63 26.95
N GLY A 52 3.89 22.73 27.42
CA GLY A 52 5.05 22.19 26.69
C GLY A 52 4.68 21.26 25.53
N GLY A 53 4.06 21.80 24.47
CA GLY A 53 3.95 21.19 23.17
C GLY A 53 2.67 20.38 22.91
N GLY A 54 1.80 20.94 22.07
CA GLY A 54 0.87 20.15 21.24
C GLY A 54 1.61 19.62 20.01
N ALA A 55 2.30 18.49 20.17
CA ALA A 55 3.13 17.80 19.16
C ALA A 55 4.35 18.58 18.58
N PRO A 56 5.31 17.91 17.91
CA PRO A 56 5.63 16.48 17.92
C PRO A 56 7.01 16.17 18.58
N TYR A 57 7.24 14.93 19.00
CA TYR A 57 8.60 14.45 19.32
C TYR A 57 9.27 13.86 18.07
N ALA A 58 10.42 14.40 17.68
CA ALA A 58 11.30 13.80 16.68
C ALA A 58 12.26 12.78 17.34
N PRO A 59 12.63 11.65 16.68
CA PRO A 59 13.13 10.46 17.40
C PRO A 59 14.58 10.47 17.91
N SER A 60 15.30 11.60 17.81
CA SER A 60 16.77 11.61 17.76
C SER A 60 17.51 11.99 19.06
N HIS A 61 16.82 12.41 20.12
CA HIS A 61 17.50 12.91 21.34
C HIS A 61 17.20 12.08 22.61
N PRO A 62 18.25 11.76 23.42
CA PRO A 62 18.08 11.23 24.77
C PRO A 62 17.51 12.29 25.71
N ALA A 63 17.25 11.91 26.97
CA ALA A 63 16.77 12.82 28.01
C ALA A 63 17.70 14.05 28.14
N PRO A 64 17.16 15.26 28.42
CA PRO A 64 17.94 16.48 28.51
C PRO A 64 18.98 16.36 29.64
N SER A 65 20.24 16.67 29.32
CA SER A 65 21.30 16.74 30.32
C SER A 65 21.02 17.84 31.35
N HIS A 66 21.67 17.80 32.53
CA HIS A 66 21.60 18.91 33.50
C HIS A 66 21.81 20.28 32.82
N ARG A 67 22.87 20.42 32.02
CA ARG A 67 23.18 21.65 31.27
C ARG A 67 22.06 22.09 30.29
N SER A 68 21.25 21.16 29.82
CA SER A 68 20.08 21.40 28.97
C SER A 68 18.85 21.80 29.78
N LEU A 69 18.68 21.24 30.98
CA LEU A 69 17.65 21.64 31.94
C LEU A 69 17.94 23.04 32.49
N ASP A 70 19.18 23.34 32.89
CA ASP A 70 19.59 24.67 33.37
C ASP A 70 19.35 25.76 32.30
N GLU A 71 19.49 25.41 31.02
CA GLU A 71 19.21 26.31 29.89
C GLU A 71 17.71 26.52 29.66
N LEU A 72 16.88 25.49 29.92
CA LEU A 72 15.43 25.60 29.88
C LEU A 72 14.90 26.42 31.08
N VAL A 73 15.48 26.23 32.27
CA VAL A 73 15.18 27.00 33.49
C VAL A 73 15.56 28.46 33.30
N ARG A 74 16.81 28.77 32.89
CA ARG A 74 17.22 30.17 32.58
C ARG A 74 16.30 30.85 31.57
N ARG A 75 15.77 30.11 30.59
CA ARG A 75 14.81 30.64 29.61
C ARG A 75 13.41 30.84 30.20
N ALA A 76 12.93 29.94 31.06
CA ALA A 76 11.68 30.13 31.78
C ALA A 76 11.74 31.33 32.74
N GLU A 77 12.84 31.48 33.48
CA GLU A 77 13.14 32.63 34.34
C GLU A 77 13.21 33.94 33.54
N ALA A 78 13.98 33.97 32.45
CA ALA A 78 14.10 35.13 31.57
C ALA A 78 12.80 35.50 30.82
N LEU A 79 11.82 34.59 30.77
CA LEU A 79 10.48 34.80 30.20
C LEU A 79 9.40 34.99 31.29
N GLY A 80 9.75 34.98 32.58
CA GLY A 80 8.82 35.19 33.69
C GLY A 80 7.79 34.07 33.90
N VAL A 81 8.11 32.84 33.49
CA VAL A 81 7.16 31.71 33.44
C VAL A 81 7.28 30.82 34.67
N SER A 82 6.18 30.65 35.41
CA SER A 82 6.19 29.99 36.73
C SER A 82 5.81 28.51 36.75
N GLN A 83 5.33 27.94 35.63
CA GLN A 83 5.04 26.51 35.50
C GLN A 83 5.28 26.02 34.07
N VAL A 84 5.66 24.74 33.92
CA VAL A 84 5.87 24.05 32.64
C VAL A 84 5.25 22.66 32.70
N LEU A 85 4.63 22.20 31.61
CA LEU A 85 4.16 20.82 31.44
C LEU A 85 5.20 19.97 30.69
N VAL A 86 5.47 18.75 31.18
CA VAL A 86 6.46 17.83 30.59
C VAL A 86 5.78 16.57 30.06
N PRO A 87 5.80 16.33 28.73
CA PRO A 87 5.27 15.10 28.13
C PRO A 87 6.15 13.86 28.43
N ARG A 88 5.52 12.67 28.37
CA ARG A 88 6.16 11.33 28.38
C ARG A 88 6.77 10.82 29.70
N VAL A 89 6.39 11.40 30.84
CA VAL A 89 6.63 10.75 32.14
C VAL A 89 5.93 9.39 32.18
N ARG A 90 6.69 8.32 32.46
CA ARG A 90 6.20 6.95 32.62
C ARG A 90 5.66 6.73 34.04
N ARG A 91 4.81 5.72 34.21
CA ARG A 91 4.31 5.28 35.53
C ARG A 91 5.44 4.53 36.28
N GLY A 92 6.41 5.28 36.78
CA GLY A 92 7.62 4.77 37.45
C GLY A 92 8.85 5.69 37.38
N ASP A 93 8.83 6.75 36.57
CA ASP A 93 9.94 7.72 36.54
C ASP A 93 9.91 8.61 37.80
N ASP A 94 11.07 8.91 38.38
CA ASP A 94 11.15 9.88 39.47
C ASP A 94 10.80 11.29 38.96
N THR A 95 9.88 11.92 39.68
CA THR A 95 9.31 13.24 39.37
C THR A 95 9.49 14.23 40.51
N GLY A 96 10.22 13.88 41.57
CA GLY A 96 10.58 14.79 42.67
C GLY A 96 11.21 16.08 42.17
N PRO A 97 12.36 16.05 41.46
CA PRO A 97 13.05 17.25 40.99
C PRO A 97 12.22 18.13 40.04
N LEU A 98 11.30 17.53 39.26
CA LEU A 98 10.39 18.29 38.39
C LEU A 98 9.29 19.00 39.21
N ARG A 99 8.77 18.36 40.25
CA ARG A 99 7.75 18.96 41.14
C ARG A 99 8.34 20.02 42.06
N GLU A 100 9.57 19.82 42.54
CA GLU A 100 10.34 20.80 43.31
C GLU A 100 10.63 22.06 42.48
N ALA A 101 10.85 21.91 41.16
CA ALA A 101 10.95 23.01 40.20
C ALA A 101 9.59 23.59 39.74
N GLY A 102 8.46 23.16 40.35
CA GLY A 102 7.12 23.71 40.08
C GLY A 102 6.40 23.14 38.83
N PHE A 103 6.87 22.04 38.26
CA PHE A 103 6.33 21.48 37.02
C PHE A 103 5.28 20.38 37.25
N VAL A 104 4.32 20.26 36.31
CA VAL A 104 3.23 19.28 36.36
C VAL A 104 3.38 18.26 35.21
N PRO A 105 3.65 16.97 35.51
CA PRO A 105 3.88 15.96 34.47
C PRO A 105 2.57 15.35 33.93
N VAL A 106 2.51 15.10 32.61
CA VAL A 106 1.33 14.51 31.94
C VAL A 106 1.77 13.45 30.92
N ALA A 107 1.08 12.29 30.92
CA ALA A 107 1.31 11.21 29.97
C ALA A 107 0.34 11.29 28.78
N ALA A 108 0.88 11.21 27.56
CA ALA A 108 0.11 11.14 26.31
C ALA A 108 0.18 9.71 25.73
N GLY A 109 -0.96 9.15 25.32
CA GLY A 109 -1.07 7.83 24.69
C GLY A 109 -1.08 7.92 23.16
N VAL A 110 -0.70 6.81 22.50
CA VAL A 110 -0.86 6.65 21.04
C VAL A 110 -2.14 5.88 20.74
N GLU A 111 -2.74 6.12 19.57
CA GLU A 111 -3.90 5.35 19.09
C GLU A 111 -3.49 4.34 18.02
N GLY A 112 -4.02 3.12 18.10
CA GLY A 112 -3.66 2.02 17.19
C GLY A 112 -4.73 1.74 16.13
N VAL A 113 -4.34 1.60 14.87
CA VAL A 113 -5.22 1.17 13.78
C VAL A 113 -4.75 -0.15 13.17
N VAL A 114 -5.71 -1.04 12.93
CA VAL A 114 -5.55 -2.35 12.28
C VAL A 114 -6.30 -2.29 10.95
N ARG A 115 -5.60 -2.11 9.84
CA ARG A 115 -6.18 -2.27 8.50
C ARG A 115 -6.30 -3.76 8.20
N LEU A 116 -7.45 -4.17 7.69
CA LEU A 116 -7.78 -5.54 7.33
C LEU A 116 -7.95 -5.62 5.80
N PRO A 117 -6.89 -5.95 5.04
CA PRO A 117 -6.97 -6.07 3.58
C PRO A 117 -7.49 -7.43 3.09
N GLY A 118 -7.26 -8.52 3.84
CA GLY A 118 -7.72 -9.89 3.53
C GLY A 118 -8.59 -10.47 4.65
N GLU A 119 -8.66 -11.79 4.78
CA GLU A 119 -9.32 -12.43 5.93
C GLU A 119 -8.65 -12.04 7.25
N ALA A 120 -9.44 -11.90 8.31
CA ALA A 120 -8.93 -11.40 9.60
C ALA A 120 -7.79 -12.29 10.13
N ASP A 121 -7.92 -13.60 9.94
CA ASP A 121 -6.96 -14.60 10.39
C ASP A 121 -5.62 -14.47 9.66
N ASP A 122 -5.61 -14.31 8.34
CA ASP A 122 -4.37 -14.20 7.54
C ASP A 122 -3.65 -12.88 7.80
N VAL A 123 -4.42 -11.79 7.92
CA VAL A 123 -3.92 -10.46 8.26
C VAL A 123 -3.25 -10.46 9.64
N LEU A 124 -3.88 -11.08 10.64
CA LEU A 124 -3.31 -11.19 11.98
C LEU A 124 -2.13 -12.18 12.02
N ARG A 125 -2.15 -13.27 11.23
CA ARG A 125 -1.04 -14.24 11.13
C ARG A 125 0.24 -13.58 10.65
N ALA A 126 0.14 -12.72 9.64
CA ALA A 126 1.27 -11.96 9.09
C ALA A 126 1.91 -10.98 10.09
N ARG A 127 1.17 -10.52 11.11
CA ARG A 127 1.59 -9.46 12.05
C ARG A 127 2.00 -9.98 13.42
N LEU A 128 1.25 -10.96 13.92
CA LEU A 128 1.42 -11.51 15.27
C LEU A 128 2.22 -12.82 15.24
N GLY A 129 2.35 -13.44 14.07
CA GLY A 129 2.89 -14.79 13.91
C GLY A 129 1.87 -15.88 14.30
N PRO A 130 2.08 -17.13 13.86
CA PRO A 130 1.10 -18.20 14.03
C PRO A 130 0.82 -18.52 15.51
N HIS A 131 1.83 -18.47 16.39
CA HIS A 131 1.66 -18.80 17.81
C HIS A 131 0.74 -17.83 18.55
N ARG A 132 0.87 -16.50 18.32
CA ARG A 132 0.03 -15.49 18.98
C ARG A 132 -1.39 -15.48 18.42
N LEU A 133 -1.56 -15.73 17.12
CA LEU A 133 -2.89 -15.91 16.54
C LEU A 133 -3.58 -17.17 17.09
N GLY A 134 -2.87 -18.29 17.22
CA GLY A 134 -3.39 -19.51 17.84
C GLY A 134 -3.83 -19.30 19.30
N ASP A 135 -3.09 -18.48 20.06
CA ASP A 135 -3.45 -18.06 21.42
C ASP A 135 -4.73 -17.19 21.44
N LEU A 136 -4.83 -16.16 20.59
CA LEU A 136 -6.07 -15.35 20.46
C LEU A 136 -7.28 -16.21 20.10
N ARG A 137 -7.14 -17.12 19.12
CA ARG A 137 -8.21 -18.03 18.68
C ARG A 137 -8.65 -18.97 19.79
N ARG A 138 -7.71 -19.52 20.58
CA ARG A 138 -8.03 -20.35 21.75
C ARG A 138 -8.82 -19.56 22.79
N ARG A 139 -8.32 -18.38 23.22
CA ARG A 139 -9.00 -17.54 24.22
C ARG A 139 -10.40 -17.13 23.79
N HIS A 140 -10.59 -16.84 22.49
CA HIS A 140 -11.90 -16.56 21.91
C HIS A 140 -12.83 -17.78 21.94
N ALA A 141 -12.35 -18.96 21.54
CA ALA A 141 -13.12 -20.20 21.60
C ALA A 141 -13.39 -20.71 23.04
N GLU A 142 -12.59 -20.27 24.02
CA GLU A 142 -12.86 -20.46 25.46
C GLU A 142 -13.94 -19.50 25.94
N ALA A 143 -13.76 -18.18 25.72
CA ALA A 143 -14.76 -17.17 26.08
C ALA A 143 -16.15 -17.45 25.45
N ALA A 144 -16.21 -17.78 24.15
CA ALA A 144 -17.45 -18.07 23.44
C ALA A 144 -18.16 -19.39 23.86
N ARG A 145 -17.58 -20.16 24.79
CA ARG A 145 -18.27 -21.28 25.47
C ARG A 145 -18.83 -20.91 26.85
N GLU A 146 -18.40 -19.78 27.41
CA GLU A 146 -18.79 -19.33 28.76
C GLU A 146 -19.66 -18.07 28.74
N VAL A 147 -19.61 -17.27 27.66
CA VAL A 147 -20.46 -16.09 27.44
C VAL A 147 -21.08 -16.06 26.04
N GLY A 148 -22.32 -15.59 25.97
CA GLY A 148 -22.97 -15.20 24.71
C GLY A 148 -22.60 -13.77 24.32
N TRP A 149 -22.29 -13.55 23.03
CA TRP A 149 -21.98 -12.24 22.46
C TRP A 149 -23.21 -11.65 21.76
N GLU A 150 -23.52 -10.39 22.02
CA GLU A 150 -24.66 -9.68 21.42
C GLU A 150 -24.28 -8.26 21.01
N ARG A 151 -24.70 -7.83 19.81
CA ARG A 151 -24.46 -6.48 19.30
C ARG A 151 -25.78 -5.72 19.18
N VAL A 152 -25.96 -4.71 20.01
CA VAL A 152 -27.17 -3.87 20.08
C VAL A 152 -26.90 -2.52 19.41
N PRO A 153 -27.53 -2.19 18.26
CA PRO A 153 -27.50 -0.83 17.72
C PRO A 153 -28.06 0.18 18.73
N LEU A 154 -27.48 1.37 18.87
CA LEU A 154 -28.00 2.35 19.85
C LEU A 154 -29.41 2.84 19.50
N SER A 155 -29.84 2.70 18.25
CA SER A 155 -31.23 2.91 17.81
C SER A 155 -32.23 1.87 18.35
N GLU A 156 -31.78 0.75 18.88
CA GLU A 156 -32.62 -0.28 19.53
C GLU A 156 -32.60 -0.20 21.07
N LEU A 157 -31.84 0.74 21.65
CA LEU A 157 -31.55 0.78 23.09
C LEU A 157 -32.80 1.01 23.96
N ASP A 158 -33.85 1.63 23.43
CA ASP A 158 -35.14 1.80 24.11
C ASP A 158 -35.94 0.48 24.18
N ALA A 159 -35.75 -0.44 23.23
CA ALA A 159 -36.33 -1.78 23.27
C ALA A 159 -35.51 -2.75 24.16
N ARG A 160 -34.33 -2.35 24.64
CA ARG A 160 -33.39 -3.18 25.40
C ARG A 160 -32.84 -2.45 26.64
N PRO A 161 -33.70 -2.02 27.60
CA PRO A 161 -33.28 -1.22 28.75
C PRO A 161 -32.18 -1.89 29.60
N TRP A 162 -32.21 -3.23 29.74
CA TRP A 162 -31.19 -4.00 30.44
C TRP A 162 -29.76 -3.73 29.92
N ALA A 163 -29.57 -3.49 28.62
CA ALA A 163 -28.26 -3.26 28.03
C ALA A 163 -27.71 -1.87 28.40
N ARG A 164 -28.59 -0.87 28.53
CA ARG A 164 -28.26 0.49 29.00
C ARG A 164 -27.84 0.47 30.47
N GLU A 165 -28.62 -0.23 31.28
CA GLU A 165 -28.37 -0.37 32.72
C GLU A 165 -27.09 -1.16 32.99
N ALA A 166 -26.87 -2.27 32.29
CA ALA A 166 -25.66 -3.08 32.42
C ALA A 166 -24.40 -2.33 31.99
N PHE A 167 -24.41 -1.64 30.84
CA PHE A 167 -23.30 -0.80 30.39
C PHE A 167 -22.92 0.26 31.44
N ALA A 168 -23.93 0.97 31.95
CA ALA A 168 -23.75 2.02 32.94
C ALA A 168 -23.40 1.49 34.34
N ALA A 169 -23.79 0.25 34.69
CA ALA A 169 -23.34 -0.41 35.92
C ALA A 169 -21.87 -0.82 35.80
N LEU A 170 -21.47 -1.39 34.66
CA LEU A 170 -20.13 -1.88 34.41
C LEU A 170 -19.08 -0.76 34.41
N HIS A 171 -19.31 0.31 33.64
CA HIS A 171 -18.42 1.48 33.60
C HIS A 171 -18.35 2.22 34.96
N ARG A 172 -19.35 2.06 35.84
CA ARG A 172 -19.29 2.56 37.22
C ARG A 172 -18.45 1.66 38.14
N ARG A 173 -18.45 0.34 37.96
CA ARG A 173 -17.58 -0.59 38.70
C ARG A 173 -16.12 -0.33 38.35
N GLU A 174 -15.79 -0.32 37.06
CA GLU A 174 -14.45 -0.07 36.54
C GLU A 174 -13.90 1.29 36.99
N GLY A 175 -14.67 2.37 36.79
CA GLY A 175 -14.28 3.72 37.26
C GLY A 175 -14.14 3.85 38.79
N GLY A 176 -14.73 2.94 39.57
CA GLY A 176 -14.55 2.86 41.02
C GLY A 176 -13.25 2.17 41.46
N ARG A 177 -12.68 1.26 40.64
CA ARG A 177 -11.43 0.55 40.95
C ARG A 177 -10.17 1.42 40.77
N ASP A 178 -10.22 2.41 39.87
CA ASP A 178 -9.03 3.17 39.42
C ASP A 178 -8.60 4.33 40.36
N GLY A 179 -9.17 4.41 41.57
CA GLY A 179 -8.70 5.25 42.70
C GLY A 179 -8.84 6.79 42.57
N GLY A 180 -9.19 7.31 41.40
CA GLY A 180 -9.28 8.74 41.13
C GLY A 180 -10.64 9.36 41.46
N GLY A 181 -10.80 9.93 42.66
CA GLY A 181 -12.03 10.53 43.21
C GLY A 181 -12.66 11.74 42.46
N ALA A 182 -12.27 11.99 41.20
CA ALA A 182 -12.86 13.00 40.32
C ALA A 182 -13.17 12.46 38.90
N ARG A 183 -13.05 11.14 38.66
CA ARG A 183 -13.48 10.48 37.41
C ARG A 183 -14.79 9.70 37.60
N GLY A 184 -15.87 10.42 37.89
CA GLY A 184 -17.21 9.86 37.68
C GLY A 184 -17.34 9.40 36.22
N GLY A 185 -17.70 8.12 36.00
CA GLY A 185 -17.56 7.47 34.70
C GLY A 185 -18.22 8.25 33.55
N LEU A 186 -17.40 8.74 32.62
CA LEU A 186 -17.82 9.58 31.48
C LEU A 186 -18.89 8.92 30.60
N TYR A 187 -18.99 7.60 30.64
CA TYR A 187 -19.92 6.77 29.87
C TYR A 187 -21.06 6.21 30.74
N GLY A 188 -21.70 7.08 31.52
CA GLY A 188 -22.95 6.76 32.24
C GLY A 188 -24.17 6.65 31.30
N ALA A 189 -25.31 6.19 31.84
CA ALA A 189 -26.54 5.99 31.06
C ALA A 189 -26.98 7.26 30.30
N ALA A 190 -26.87 8.44 30.91
CA ALA A 190 -27.19 9.72 30.26
C ALA A 190 -26.27 10.05 29.06
N ALA A 191 -25.00 9.64 29.10
CA ALA A 191 -24.07 9.80 27.97
C ALA A 191 -24.38 8.83 26.85
N LEU A 192 -24.76 7.59 27.18
CA LEU A 192 -25.22 6.59 26.21
C LEU A 192 -26.52 7.04 25.51
N ASP A 193 -27.46 7.61 26.27
CA ASP A 193 -28.68 8.25 25.78
C ASP A 193 -28.40 9.43 24.83
N ALA A 194 -27.43 10.30 25.19
CA ALA A 194 -27.03 11.42 24.35
C ALA A 194 -26.35 10.96 23.05
N LEU A 195 -25.55 9.89 23.10
CA LEU A 195 -24.97 9.25 21.91
C LEU A 195 -26.05 8.62 21.02
N ALA A 196 -27.03 7.93 21.60
CA ALA A 196 -28.12 7.29 20.89
C ALA A 196 -29.03 8.31 20.16
N ARG A 197 -29.32 9.44 20.79
CA ARG A 197 -30.10 10.55 20.19
C ARG A 197 -29.27 11.48 19.29
N GLY A 198 -27.94 11.44 19.38
CA GLY A 198 -27.02 12.27 18.60
C GLY A 198 -26.69 11.71 17.20
N PRO A 199 -25.90 12.46 16.39
CA PRO A 199 -25.56 12.06 15.01
C PRO A 199 -24.82 10.72 14.89
N LEU A 200 -24.11 10.30 15.95
CA LEU A 200 -23.41 9.03 16.02
C LEU A 200 -24.33 7.84 16.34
N GLY A 201 -25.54 8.04 16.88
CA GLY A 201 -26.42 6.97 17.34
C GLY A 201 -26.77 5.95 16.25
N ARG A 202 -27.00 6.43 15.02
CA ARG A 202 -27.28 5.58 13.83
C ARG A 202 -26.08 4.79 13.32
N ARG A 203 -24.86 5.08 13.80
CA ARG A 203 -23.61 4.39 13.44
C ARG A 203 -22.98 3.63 14.61
N THR A 204 -23.48 3.85 15.83
CA THR A 204 -22.95 3.25 17.05
C THR A 204 -23.77 2.04 17.47
N ALA A 205 -23.07 1.00 17.90
CA ALA A 205 -23.65 -0.17 18.54
C ALA A 205 -22.86 -0.50 19.82
N LEU A 206 -23.54 -1.09 20.78
CA LEU A 206 -22.94 -1.69 21.95
C LEU A 206 -22.68 -3.17 21.68
N LEU A 207 -21.42 -3.60 21.79
CA LEU A 207 -21.06 -5.02 21.84
C LEU A 207 -21.04 -5.45 23.30
N VAL A 208 -21.91 -6.37 23.67
CA VAL A 208 -22.07 -6.92 25.02
C VAL A 208 -21.66 -8.40 25.00
N SER A 209 -21.05 -8.88 26.08
CA SER A 209 -20.98 -10.30 26.37
C SER A 209 -21.53 -10.59 27.76
N ARG A 210 -22.34 -11.65 27.90
CA ARG A 210 -23.01 -12.03 29.14
C ARG A 210 -22.96 -13.53 29.39
N ASP A 211 -22.92 -13.91 30.65
CA ASP A 211 -23.23 -15.27 31.09
C ASP A 211 -24.75 -15.38 31.40
N ASP A 212 -25.17 -16.42 32.12
CA ASP A 212 -26.56 -16.65 32.54
C ASP A 212 -27.02 -15.72 33.69
N ARG A 213 -26.12 -14.90 34.26
CA ARG A 213 -26.36 -14.12 35.49
C ARG A 213 -26.05 -12.63 35.34
N ALA A 214 -25.05 -12.26 34.54
CA ALA A 214 -24.55 -10.88 34.43
C ALA A 214 -23.93 -10.57 33.06
N VAL A 215 -23.83 -9.27 32.76
CA VAL A 215 -22.96 -8.76 31.69
C VAL A 215 -21.51 -8.74 32.19
N VAL A 216 -20.63 -9.41 31.46
CA VAL A 216 -19.22 -9.64 31.77
C VAL A 216 -18.33 -8.59 31.10
N HIS A 217 -18.76 -8.05 29.96
CA HIS A 217 -18.06 -6.98 29.24
C HIS A 217 -19.03 -6.21 28.34
N ALA A 218 -18.77 -4.92 28.15
CA ALA A 218 -19.53 -4.06 27.25
C ALA A 218 -18.61 -3.02 26.59
N THR A 219 -18.65 -2.95 25.26
CA THR A 219 -17.83 -2.04 24.44
C THR A 219 -18.69 -1.22 23.49
N LEU A 220 -18.50 0.10 23.46
CA LEU A 220 -19.04 0.95 22.40
C LEU A 220 -18.21 0.87 21.11
N LEU A 221 -18.89 0.49 20.02
CA LEU A 221 -18.36 0.39 18.66
C LEU A 221 -19.08 1.40 17.76
N THR A 222 -18.39 2.40 17.22
CA THR A 222 -19.00 3.31 16.22
C THR A 222 -18.39 3.13 14.83
N ALA A 223 -19.24 3.03 13.82
CA ALA A 223 -18.81 2.94 12.43
C ALA A 223 -18.35 4.31 11.92
N SER A 224 -17.19 4.31 11.25
CA SER A 224 -16.70 5.39 10.38
C SER A 224 -17.78 6.03 9.53
N HIS A 225 -17.64 7.33 9.25
CA HIS A 225 -18.65 8.04 8.48
C HIS A 225 -18.73 7.58 7.02
N ASN A 226 -17.64 7.00 6.48
CA ASN A 226 -17.63 6.38 5.15
C ASN A 226 -17.98 4.87 5.15
N GLY A 227 -18.29 4.28 6.32
CA GLY A 227 -18.71 2.90 6.46
C GLY A 227 -17.62 1.85 6.19
N ARG A 228 -16.34 2.23 6.18
CA ARG A 228 -15.20 1.34 5.88
C ARG A 228 -14.45 0.83 7.12
N GLY A 229 -14.83 1.21 8.32
CA GLY A 229 -14.19 0.78 9.56
C GLY A 229 -14.99 1.10 10.83
N VAL A 230 -14.45 0.67 11.97
CA VAL A 230 -15.08 0.80 13.29
C VAL A 230 -14.07 1.26 14.35
N TYR A 231 -14.49 2.19 15.20
CA TYR A 231 -13.74 2.66 16.37
C TYR A 231 -14.24 1.97 17.64
N VAL A 232 -13.31 1.42 18.43
CA VAL A 232 -13.54 1.04 19.83
C VAL A 232 -13.46 2.31 20.68
N LEU A 233 -14.60 2.78 21.20
CA LEU A 233 -14.69 4.07 21.90
C LEU A 233 -14.48 3.95 23.41
N ALA A 234 -15.19 2.99 24.03
CA ALA A 234 -15.23 2.78 25.47
C ALA A 234 -15.46 1.28 25.73
N PRO A 235 -14.40 0.51 25.98
CA PRO A 235 -14.47 -0.88 26.42
C PRO A 235 -14.40 -0.97 27.95
N ALA A 236 -15.25 -1.80 28.56
CA ALA A 236 -15.20 -2.16 29.97
C ALA A 236 -15.40 -3.67 30.18
N THR A 237 -14.74 -4.23 31.19
CA THR A 237 -14.80 -5.65 31.59
C THR A 237 -15.02 -5.76 33.10
N ASP A 238 -15.76 -6.77 33.56
CA ASP A 238 -15.90 -7.03 34.99
C ASP A 238 -14.90 -8.09 35.44
N ASP A 239 -13.68 -7.67 35.78
CA ASP A 239 -12.57 -8.57 36.17
C ASP A 239 -12.88 -9.44 37.41
N ASP A 240 -13.91 -9.11 38.20
CA ASP A 240 -14.37 -9.94 39.33
C ASP A 240 -15.24 -11.14 38.88
N ALA A 241 -15.68 -11.18 37.61
CA ALA A 241 -16.53 -12.24 37.08
C ALA A 241 -15.70 -13.50 36.71
N PRO A 242 -16.08 -14.72 37.14
CA PRO A 242 -15.33 -15.95 36.83
C PRO A 242 -15.16 -16.31 35.34
N ALA A 243 -15.93 -15.66 34.45
CA ALA A 243 -15.81 -15.75 32.99
C ALA A 243 -14.82 -14.72 32.40
N ALA A 244 -14.50 -13.63 33.10
CA ALA A 244 -13.58 -12.58 32.66
C ALA A 244 -12.09 -12.92 32.90
N ARG A 245 -11.71 -14.19 32.69
CA ARG A 245 -10.36 -14.71 33.02
C ARG A 245 -9.24 -14.00 32.26
N ASP A 246 -8.00 -14.18 32.74
CA ASP A 246 -6.78 -13.59 32.17
C ASP A 246 -6.72 -13.61 30.63
N GLY A 247 -6.87 -12.43 30.03
CA GLY A 247 -6.85 -12.24 28.58
C GLY A 247 -8.21 -12.25 27.88
N PHE A 248 -9.33 -12.29 28.61
CA PHE A 248 -10.68 -12.14 28.06
C PHE A 248 -10.80 -10.87 27.20
N ALA A 249 -10.20 -9.75 27.60
CA ALA A 249 -10.15 -8.51 26.80
C ALA A 249 -9.48 -8.69 25.40
N ALA A 250 -8.58 -9.66 25.23
CA ALA A 250 -8.00 -9.99 23.94
C ALA A 250 -8.95 -10.85 23.07
N ALA A 251 -9.77 -11.70 23.70
CA ALA A 251 -10.87 -12.39 23.04
C ALA A 251 -11.97 -11.41 22.58
N CYS A 252 -12.32 -10.41 23.42
CA CYS A 252 -13.23 -9.32 23.03
C CYS A 252 -12.76 -8.62 21.75
N LEU A 253 -11.49 -8.24 21.68
CA LEU A 253 -10.95 -7.54 20.53
C LEU A 253 -10.85 -8.42 19.27
N TYR A 254 -10.51 -9.70 19.44
CA TYR A 254 -10.52 -10.66 18.33
C TYR A 254 -11.94 -10.85 17.75
N GLU A 255 -12.98 -10.87 18.58
CA GLU A 255 -14.37 -10.84 18.12
C GLU A 255 -14.72 -9.52 17.39
N VAL A 256 -14.16 -8.38 17.78
CA VAL A 256 -14.31 -7.12 17.01
C VAL A 256 -13.64 -7.23 15.63
N TYR A 257 -12.48 -7.87 15.48
CA TYR A 257 -11.87 -8.11 14.17
C TYR A 257 -12.72 -9.03 13.28
N LEU A 258 -13.21 -10.14 13.82
CA LEU A 258 -14.11 -11.05 13.09
C LEU A 258 -15.43 -10.36 12.71
N GLY A 259 -16.05 -9.66 13.66
CA GLY A 259 -17.28 -8.88 13.45
C GLY A 259 -17.11 -7.78 12.41
N ALA A 260 -15.94 -7.13 12.37
CA ALA A 260 -15.60 -6.13 11.36
C ALA A 260 -15.56 -6.75 9.95
N ARG A 261 -14.91 -7.90 9.75
CA ARG A 261 -14.87 -8.56 8.43
C ARG A 261 -16.19 -9.18 8.01
N ARG A 262 -16.95 -9.79 8.93
CA ARG A 262 -18.34 -10.20 8.66
C ARG A 262 -19.26 -9.03 8.31
N SER A 263 -18.90 -7.80 8.70
CA SER A 263 -19.58 -6.54 8.32
C SER A 263 -18.98 -5.84 7.09
N GLY A 264 -18.00 -6.45 6.40
CA GLY A 264 -17.35 -5.85 5.22
C GLY A 264 -16.43 -4.65 5.49
N LEU A 265 -15.98 -4.46 6.74
CA LEU A 265 -15.15 -3.31 7.14
C LEU A 265 -13.66 -3.55 6.87
N ASP A 266 -12.98 -2.54 6.35
CA ASP A 266 -11.56 -2.52 5.94
C ASP A 266 -10.58 -2.23 7.07
N TRP A 267 -11.02 -1.76 8.25
CA TRP A 267 -10.13 -1.51 9.40
C TRP A 267 -10.88 -1.42 10.74
N VAL A 268 -10.12 -1.59 11.82
CA VAL A 268 -10.54 -1.43 13.22
C VAL A 268 -9.57 -0.49 13.93
N HIS A 269 -10.08 0.50 14.65
CA HIS A 269 -9.31 1.39 15.52
C HIS A 269 -9.48 0.95 16.99
N LEU A 270 -8.34 0.80 17.67
CA LEU A 270 -8.20 0.12 18.97
C LEU A 270 -8.33 1.05 20.19
N GLY A 271 -8.61 2.34 19.97
CA GLY A 271 -8.49 3.35 20.99
C GLY A 271 -7.04 3.66 21.38
N ARG A 272 -6.87 4.32 22.53
CA ARG A 272 -5.58 4.73 23.09
C ARG A 272 -4.94 3.61 23.89
N GLY A 273 -3.63 3.49 23.83
CA GLY A 273 -2.91 2.51 24.64
C GLY A 273 -1.40 2.70 24.67
N ASP A 274 -0.74 1.79 25.38
CA ASP A 274 0.71 1.60 25.25
C ASP A 274 1.06 1.04 23.85
N ALA A 275 2.19 1.49 23.31
CA ALA A 275 2.63 1.14 21.97
C ALA A 275 3.02 -0.35 21.83
N ALA A 276 3.57 -0.99 22.87
CA ALA A 276 3.89 -2.41 22.83
C ALA A 276 2.62 -3.27 22.95
N ARG A 277 1.67 -2.88 23.82
CA ARG A 277 0.34 -3.50 23.92
C ARG A 277 -0.42 -3.41 22.59
N LEU A 278 -0.53 -2.24 21.98
CA LEU A 278 -1.22 -2.05 20.70
C LEU A 278 -0.56 -2.86 19.56
N ARG A 279 0.77 -2.93 19.50
CA ARG A 279 1.48 -3.81 18.56
C ARG A 279 1.21 -5.29 18.82
N SER A 280 1.16 -5.74 20.09
CA SER A 280 0.80 -7.13 20.41
C SER A 280 -0.63 -7.51 20.06
N LEU A 281 -1.51 -6.52 19.85
CA LEU A 281 -2.90 -6.70 19.42
C LEU A 281 -3.06 -6.58 17.90
N GLY A 282 -2.01 -6.20 17.14
CA GLY A 282 -1.97 -6.22 15.68
C GLY A 282 -2.00 -4.87 14.97
N ALA A 283 -1.80 -3.76 15.69
CA ALA A 283 -1.79 -2.41 15.12
C ALA A 283 -0.69 -2.20 14.07
N ASP A 284 -1.08 -1.77 12.87
CA ASP A 284 -0.18 -1.35 11.79
C ASP A 284 0.40 0.05 12.06
N LEU A 285 -0.51 0.96 12.42
CA LEU A 285 -0.26 2.39 12.44
C LEU A 285 -0.57 2.91 13.84
N LEU A 286 0.43 3.57 14.44
CA LEU A 286 0.30 4.27 15.70
C LEU A 286 0.21 5.76 15.40
N ILE A 287 -0.97 6.36 15.60
CA ILE A 287 -1.26 7.76 15.27
C ILE A 287 -1.17 8.62 16.55
N PRO A 288 -0.47 9.77 16.53
CA PRO A 288 -0.59 10.78 17.57
C PRO A 288 -2.01 11.37 17.60
N LEU A 289 -2.59 11.47 18.80
CA LEU A 289 -3.98 11.90 19.00
C LEU A 289 -4.34 13.21 18.29
N ASP A 290 -3.38 14.12 18.26
CA ASP A 290 -3.51 15.50 17.79
C ASP A 290 -3.84 15.60 16.29
N HIS A 291 -3.61 14.53 15.52
CA HIS A 291 -4.02 14.45 14.12
C HIS A 291 -5.51 14.20 13.90
N TRP A 292 -6.25 13.70 14.91
CA TRP A 292 -7.56 13.09 14.67
C TRP A 292 -8.76 13.98 15.06
N LEU A 293 -8.60 14.89 16.02
CA LEU A 293 -9.68 15.76 16.50
C LEU A 293 -9.96 17.00 15.61
N TYR A 294 -9.15 17.27 14.58
CA TYR A 294 -9.26 18.44 13.70
C TYR A 294 -10.05 18.22 12.40
N ALA A 295 -10.82 17.12 12.31
CA ALA A 295 -11.56 16.73 11.11
C ALA A 295 -13.03 17.22 11.06
N PRO A 296 -13.29 18.53 11.19
CA PRO A 296 -14.31 19.15 10.34
C PRO A 296 -13.85 20.49 9.74
N GLY A 297 -13.82 20.57 8.40
CA GLY A 297 -13.73 21.87 7.70
C GLY A 297 -12.36 22.30 7.17
N LEU A 298 -11.39 21.38 6.99
CA LEU A 298 -10.15 21.68 6.26
C LEU A 298 -10.42 21.86 4.75
N ALA A 299 -10.84 23.07 4.37
CA ALA A 299 -10.49 23.60 3.05
C ALA A 299 -8.95 23.66 2.95
N PRO A 300 -8.35 23.38 1.78
CA PRO A 300 -6.90 23.46 1.62
C PRO A 300 -6.46 24.92 1.81
N VAL A 301 -5.49 25.15 2.70
CA VAL A 301 -4.86 26.47 2.84
C VAL A 301 -4.24 26.85 1.49
N PRO A 302 -4.63 27.98 0.86
CA PRO A 302 -4.04 28.42 -0.40
C PRO A 302 -2.53 28.60 -0.25
N GLY A 303 -1.74 27.84 -1.01
CA GLY A 303 -0.27 27.78 -0.92
C GLY A 303 0.29 26.55 -0.17
N ALA A 304 -0.49 25.80 0.59
CA ALA A 304 -0.03 24.60 1.30
C ALA A 304 0.16 23.35 0.40
N ALA A 305 0.15 23.51 -0.93
CA ALA A 305 0.30 22.41 -1.88
C ALA A 305 1.73 21.85 -1.96
N GLU A 306 2.73 22.66 -1.60
CA GLU A 306 4.15 22.40 -1.90
C GLU A 306 4.99 22.00 -0.66
N GLY A 307 4.42 22.07 0.55
CA GLY A 307 5.19 22.22 1.80
C GLY A 307 5.14 21.13 2.87
N ALA A 308 4.39 20.04 2.71
CA ALA A 308 4.47 18.88 3.63
C ALA A 308 3.81 17.60 3.07
N GLY A 309 4.49 16.44 3.20
CA GLY A 309 3.84 15.13 3.17
C GLY A 309 3.33 14.62 1.82
N GLY A 310 3.80 15.17 0.71
CA GLY A 310 3.70 14.51 -0.60
C GLY A 310 5.04 13.87 -0.96
N ALA A 311 5.01 12.74 -1.67
CA ALA A 311 6.14 12.38 -2.53
C ALA A 311 6.27 13.50 -3.57
N GLN A 312 7.46 14.10 -3.68
CA GLN A 312 7.72 15.16 -4.64
C GLN A 312 7.82 14.52 -6.03
N GLU A 313 6.95 14.91 -6.97
CA GLU A 313 6.92 14.32 -8.33
C GLU A 313 8.33 14.44 -8.94
N ALA A 314 8.89 13.30 -9.36
CA ALA A 314 10.29 13.18 -9.73
C ALA A 314 10.65 14.08 -10.91
N ALA A 315 11.91 14.53 -11.00
CA ALA A 315 12.37 15.29 -12.15
C ALA A 315 12.20 14.45 -13.43
N VAL A 316 11.39 14.96 -14.38
CA VAL A 316 11.11 14.29 -15.65
C VAL A 316 12.43 14.02 -16.39
N THR A 317 12.63 12.78 -16.85
CA THR A 317 13.88 12.37 -17.50
C THR A 317 14.23 13.22 -18.72
N ALA A 318 15.53 13.39 -18.98
CA ALA A 318 16.04 13.99 -20.21
C ALA A 318 15.56 13.24 -21.47
N PHE A 319 15.24 11.95 -21.37
CA PHE A 319 14.70 11.18 -22.50
C PHE A 319 13.24 11.50 -22.85
N ALA A 320 12.51 12.25 -22.01
CA ALA A 320 11.10 12.55 -22.25
C ALA A 320 10.92 13.45 -23.47
N ALA A 321 9.94 13.11 -24.30
CA ALA A 321 9.57 13.87 -25.49
C ALA A 321 9.21 15.32 -25.13
N PRO A 322 9.54 16.33 -25.96
CA PRO A 322 9.32 17.73 -25.63
C PRO A 322 7.87 18.07 -25.21
N ALA A 323 6.89 17.44 -25.86
CA ALA A 323 5.47 17.59 -25.54
C ALA A 323 5.07 17.07 -24.15
N VAL A 324 5.77 16.04 -23.64
CA VAL A 324 5.42 15.34 -22.39
C VAL A 324 5.97 16.08 -21.16
N ARG A 325 7.10 16.76 -21.31
CA ARG A 325 7.78 17.49 -20.20
C ARG A 325 6.89 18.56 -19.55
N ALA A 326 6.03 19.21 -20.31
CA ALA A 326 5.12 20.27 -19.84
C ALA A 326 3.71 19.76 -19.48
N VAL A 327 3.37 18.51 -19.82
CA VAL A 327 2.07 17.92 -19.50
C VAL A 327 2.07 17.44 -18.04
N PRO A 328 1.09 17.83 -17.20
CA PRO A 328 0.94 17.27 -15.86
C PRO A 328 0.43 15.83 -15.96
N VAL A 329 0.71 15.00 -14.96
CA VAL A 329 0.09 13.68 -14.85
C VAL A 329 -1.45 13.83 -14.89
N PRO A 330 -2.19 12.99 -15.65
CA PRO A 330 -3.64 13.06 -15.73
C PRO A 330 -4.35 12.58 -14.45
N GLY A 331 -5.67 12.78 -14.41
CA GLY A 331 -6.54 12.38 -13.30
C GLY A 331 -6.43 13.25 -12.03
N PRO A 332 -7.48 13.35 -11.21
CA PRO A 332 -7.45 14.14 -9.98
C PRO A 332 -6.35 13.71 -9.00
N ALA A 333 -5.58 14.68 -8.47
CA ALA A 333 -4.46 14.43 -7.55
C ALA A 333 -4.82 13.60 -6.30
N ARG A 334 -6.09 13.65 -5.85
CA ARG A 334 -6.62 12.83 -4.75
C ARG A 334 -6.58 11.31 -5.00
N PHE A 335 -6.42 10.86 -6.24
CA PHE A 335 -6.22 9.43 -6.56
C PHE A 335 -4.74 9.01 -6.50
N ARG A 336 -3.80 9.97 -6.50
CA ARG A 336 -2.35 9.76 -6.34
C ARG A 336 -1.87 9.87 -4.88
N ARG A 337 -2.74 10.30 -3.97
CA ARG A 337 -2.47 10.39 -2.53
C ARG A 337 -3.62 9.71 -1.79
N GLN A 338 -3.38 8.52 -1.26
CA GLN A 338 -4.38 7.80 -0.46
C GLN A 338 -4.85 8.70 0.71
N PRO A 339 -6.15 9.06 0.80
CA PRO A 339 -6.63 9.86 1.92
C PRO A 339 -6.45 9.09 3.23
N ARG A 340 -5.98 9.78 4.28
CA ARG A 340 -6.06 9.24 5.64
C ARG A 340 -7.54 9.05 6.03
N PHE A 341 -7.78 8.15 6.99
CA PHE A 341 -9.10 7.57 7.27
C PHE A 341 -10.22 8.60 7.45
N ASP A 342 -11.43 8.17 7.09
CA ASP A 342 -12.68 8.94 7.12
C ASP A 342 -12.69 10.16 6.15
N LEU A 343 -12.77 9.85 4.86
CA LEU A 343 -13.17 10.76 3.78
C LEU A 343 -14.44 10.24 3.08
N VAL A 344 -15.34 11.16 2.72
CA VAL A 344 -16.52 10.94 1.86
C VAL A 344 -16.20 11.41 0.43
N ASP A 345 -16.13 10.50 -0.55
CA ASP A 345 -15.96 10.89 -1.96
C ASP A 345 -17.34 11.08 -2.63
N LEU A 346 -17.67 12.32 -2.96
CA LEU A 346 -18.82 12.71 -3.78
C LEU A 346 -18.38 13.29 -5.14
N SER A 347 -17.11 13.09 -5.51
CA SER A 347 -16.42 13.86 -6.56
C SER A 347 -15.90 12.98 -7.71
N SER A 348 -16.35 11.73 -7.77
CA SER A 348 -15.99 10.70 -8.75
C SER A 348 -17.20 10.25 -9.59
N ASN A 349 -18.41 10.73 -9.30
CA ASN A 349 -19.68 10.35 -9.94
C ASN A 349 -19.98 8.82 -9.92
N THR A 350 -19.36 8.07 -9.01
CA THR A 350 -19.53 6.61 -8.86
C THR A 350 -20.84 6.25 -8.17
N HIS A 351 -21.43 5.10 -8.53
CA HIS A 351 -22.73 4.67 -8.00
C HIS A 351 -22.66 4.31 -6.50
N PRO A 352 -23.30 5.06 -5.58
CA PRO A 352 -22.99 4.98 -4.15
C PRO A 352 -23.46 3.68 -3.46
N PHE A 353 -24.43 2.97 -4.03
CA PHE A 353 -25.06 1.80 -3.40
C PHE A 353 -24.48 0.44 -3.82
N LEU A 354 -23.46 0.40 -4.68
CA LEU A 354 -22.87 -0.85 -5.23
C LEU A 354 -21.45 -1.14 -4.68
N GLY A 355 -21.21 -0.79 -3.42
CA GLY A 355 -20.03 -1.21 -2.65
C GLY A 355 -18.69 -0.73 -3.24
N ALA A 356 -17.69 -1.61 -3.24
CA ALA A 356 -16.36 -1.32 -3.78
C ALA A 356 -16.29 -1.40 -5.31
N GLY A 357 -17.04 -2.32 -5.94
CA GLY A 357 -16.98 -2.58 -7.39
C GLY A 357 -17.52 -1.46 -8.29
N SER A 358 -18.15 -0.45 -7.70
CA SER A 358 -18.62 0.76 -8.40
C SER A 358 -17.59 1.90 -8.43
N ARG A 359 -16.43 1.73 -7.79
CA ARG A 359 -15.40 2.77 -7.60
C ARG A 359 -14.35 2.72 -8.71
N TYR A 360 -13.71 3.87 -8.95
CA TYR A 360 -12.51 3.91 -9.78
C TYR A 360 -11.34 3.17 -9.10
N PRO A 361 -10.49 2.47 -9.89
CA PRO A 361 -9.27 1.84 -9.40
C PRO A 361 -8.33 2.77 -8.63
N GLN A 362 -7.56 2.20 -7.70
CA GLN A 362 -6.44 2.93 -7.08
C GLN A 362 -5.37 3.28 -8.13
N LEU A 363 -4.92 4.53 -8.19
CA LEU A 363 -3.75 4.93 -9.00
C LEU A 363 -2.45 4.84 -8.19
N ASP A 364 -2.53 5.10 -6.88
CA ASP A 364 -1.45 4.78 -5.94
C ASP A 364 -1.28 3.25 -5.84
N THR A 365 -0.19 2.76 -6.43
CA THR A 365 0.19 1.35 -6.48
C THR A 365 1.40 1.04 -5.58
N THR A 366 1.76 1.93 -4.65
CA THR A 366 2.95 1.81 -3.79
C THR A 366 2.99 0.50 -3.01
N GLU A 367 1.86 0.08 -2.46
CA GLU A 367 1.74 -1.21 -1.73
C GLU A 367 1.97 -2.42 -2.65
N LEU A 368 1.50 -2.33 -3.89
CA LEU A 368 1.64 -3.39 -4.89
C LEU A 368 3.06 -3.48 -5.45
N ALA A 369 3.69 -2.33 -5.70
CA ALA A 369 5.11 -2.24 -6.07
C ALA A 369 6.00 -2.85 -4.98
N THR A 370 5.73 -2.51 -3.72
CA THR A 370 6.44 -3.07 -2.55
C THR A 370 6.25 -4.59 -2.45
N ALA A 371 5.03 -5.09 -2.65
CA ALA A 371 4.76 -6.53 -2.67
C ALA A 371 5.47 -7.25 -3.84
N TYR A 372 5.47 -6.65 -5.03
CA TYR A 372 6.12 -7.21 -6.22
C TYR A 372 7.65 -7.29 -6.05
N LEU A 373 8.28 -6.21 -5.58
CA LEU A 373 9.71 -6.19 -5.26
C LEU A 373 10.06 -7.19 -4.14
N THR A 374 9.21 -7.32 -3.11
CA THR A 374 9.39 -8.29 -2.02
C THR A 374 9.29 -9.74 -2.51
N ALA A 375 8.44 -10.02 -3.51
CA ALA A 375 8.32 -11.35 -4.11
C ALA A 375 9.51 -11.66 -5.04
N LEU A 376 9.96 -10.70 -5.87
CA LEU A 376 11.13 -10.87 -6.72
C LEU A 376 12.43 -11.04 -5.93
N GLY A 377 12.61 -10.29 -4.83
CA GLY A 377 13.77 -10.42 -3.94
C GLY A 377 13.85 -11.73 -3.15
N ARG A 378 12.92 -12.67 -3.34
CA ARG A 378 12.97 -14.06 -2.85
C ARG A 378 13.22 -15.07 -3.96
N TRP A 379 13.19 -14.64 -5.22
CA TRP A 379 13.30 -15.52 -6.38
C TRP A 379 14.78 -15.81 -6.67
N PRO A 380 15.23 -17.08 -6.70
CA PRO A 380 16.63 -17.41 -6.90
C PRO A 380 17.17 -16.84 -8.22
N GLY A 381 18.34 -16.19 -8.18
CA GLY A 381 18.95 -15.53 -9.34
C GLY A 381 18.45 -14.11 -9.62
N HIS A 382 17.49 -13.59 -8.85
CA HIS A 382 17.01 -12.20 -8.92
C HIS A 382 17.55 -11.36 -7.77
N ASP A 383 18.87 -11.36 -7.60
CA ASP A 383 19.58 -10.45 -6.71
C ASP A 383 19.61 -9.02 -7.27
N GLY A 384 19.92 -8.02 -6.43
CA GLY A 384 20.08 -6.62 -6.84
C GLY A 384 18.82 -5.74 -6.80
N PHE A 385 17.62 -6.31 -6.60
CA PHE A 385 16.37 -5.54 -6.49
C PHE A 385 16.28 -4.65 -5.25
N GLY A 386 17.19 -4.81 -4.27
CA GLY A 386 17.24 -4.00 -3.05
C GLY A 386 17.62 -2.53 -3.25
N GLU A 387 18.13 -2.15 -4.42
CA GLU A 387 18.36 -0.75 -4.81
C GLU A 387 17.08 -0.06 -5.35
N LEU A 388 16.01 -0.81 -5.65
CA LEU A 388 14.79 -0.29 -6.27
C LEU A 388 13.71 0.12 -5.25
N SER A 389 13.12 1.30 -5.45
CA SER A 389 11.93 1.78 -4.73
C SER A 389 10.65 1.61 -5.57
N PRO A 390 9.45 1.74 -4.97
CA PRO A 390 8.19 1.85 -5.72
C PRO A 390 8.17 2.91 -6.83
N ASP A 391 8.98 3.97 -6.73
CA ASP A 391 9.07 5.04 -7.74
C ASP A 391 9.73 4.59 -9.05
N HIS A 392 10.47 3.47 -9.01
CA HIS A 392 11.08 2.84 -10.19
C HIS A 392 10.07 1.99 -10.98
N LEU A 393 8.85 1.80 -10.47
CA LEU A 393 7.85 0.90 -11.05
C LEU A 393 6.64 1.65 -11.61
N LEU A 394 6.15 1.17 -12.76
CA LEU A 394 4.83 1.49 -13.29
C LEU A 394 4.06 0.22 -13.66
N PHE A 395 2.87 0.04 -13.09
CA PHE A 395 1.94 -1.01 -13.52
C PHE A 395 1.17 -0.57 -14.77
N THR A 396 1.04 -1.49 -15.72
CA THR A 396 0.50 -1.26 -17.08
C THR A 396 -0.47 -2.39 -17.45
N SER A 397 -1.26 -2.21 -18.51
CA SER A 397 -2.25 -3.18 -19.02
C SER A 397 -1.60 -4.39 -19.77
N GLY A 398 -0.46 -4.85 -19.24
CA GLY A 398 0.48 -5.82 -19.82
C GLY A 398 1.75 -5.13 -20.34
N ALA A 399 2.84 -5.88 -20.51
CA ALA A 399 4.10 -5.34 -21.07
C ALA A 399 3.92 -4.66 -22.44
N VAL A 400 2.92 -5.10 -23.22
CA VAL A 400 2.48 -4.51 -24.49
C VAL A 400 2.04 -3.04 -24.33
N ASP A 401 1.29 -2.71 -23.27
CA ASP A 401 0.90 -1.35 -22.93
C ASP A 401 2.13 -0.54 -22.49
N GLY A 402 3.01 -1.14 -21.67
CA GLY A 402 4.31 -0.54 -21.32
C GLY A 402 5.17 -0.16 -22.55
N ALA A 403 5.29 -1.04 -23.55
CA ALA A 403 6.02 -0.77 -24.79
C ALA A 403 5.40 0.38 -25.60
N ALA A 404 4.06 0.44 -25.70
CA ALA A 404 3.36 1.53 -26.37
C ALA A 404 3.52 2.87 -25.63
N LEU A 405 3.43 2.86 -24.29
CA LEU A 405 3.63 4.03 -23.43
C LEU A 405 5.07 4.56 -23.50
N LEU A 406 6.08 3.68 -23.55
CA LEU A 406 7.49 4.05 -23.71
C LEU A 406 7.73 4.86 -24.99
N LEU A 407 7.21 4.39 -26.13
CA LEU A 407 7.27 5.16 -27.38
C LEU A 407 6.52 6.49 -27.25
N THR A 408 5.30 6.47 -26.68
CA THR A 408 4.44 7.67 -26.53
C THR A 408 5.07 8.75 -25.63
N ALA A 409 5.79 8.35 -24.58
CA ALA A 409 6.38 9.26 -23.61
C ALA A 409 7.76 9.81 -24.03
N LEU A 410 8.54 9.02 -24.79
CA LEU A 410 9.99 9.19 -24.91
C LEU A 410 10.48 9.43 -26.35
N THR A 411 9.58 9.42 -27.34
CA THR A 411 9.88 9.67 -28.76
C THR A 411 9.03 10.80 -29.36
N SER A 412 9.36 11.22 -30.58
CA SER A 412 8.55 12.15 -31.38
C SER A 412 8.55 11.71 -32.85
N PRO A 413 7.52 12.05 -33.66
CA PRO A 413 7.43 11.60 -35.05
C PRO A 413 8.71 11.85 -35.85
N GLY A 414 9.21 10.81 -36.52
CA GLY A 414 10.50 10.79 -37.21
C GLY A 414 11.68 10.24 -36.40
N ASP A 415 11.63 10.20 -35.05
CA ASP A 415 12.66 9.56 -34.22
C ASP A 415 12.91 8.11 -34.65
N ARG A 416 14.16 7.66 -34.53
CA ARG A 416 14.53 6.28 -34.86
C ARG A 416 14.25 5.31 -33.72
N VAL A 417 13.61 4.18 -34.03
CA VAL A 417 13.43 3.05 -33.11
C VAL A 417 14.17 1.85 -33.69
N CYS A 418 15.09 1.28 -32.93
CA CYS A 418 15.78 0.05 -33.32
C CYS A 418 15.05 -1.18 -32.77
N VAL A 419 14.90 -2.19 -33.62
CA VAL A 419 14.54 -3.57 -33.24
C VAL A 419 15.66 -4.51 -33.68
N THR A 420 15.67 -5.73 -33.14
CA THR A 420 16.65 -6.76 -33.50
C THR A 420 15.94 -8.05 -33.91
N SER A 421 15.60 -8.18 -35.19
CA SER A 421 14.83 -9.33 -35.68
C SER A 421 15.62 -10.66 -35.65
N PRO A 422 14.95 -11.83 -35.58
CA PRO A 422 13.53 -12.02 -35.27
C PRO A 422 13.23 -11.68 -33.80
N THR A 423 12.14 -10.96 -33.57
CA THR A 423 11.71 -10.51 -32.23
C THR A 423 10.19 -10.31 -32.20
N PHE A 424 9.65 -9.88 -31.06
CA PHE A 424 8.21 -9.70 -30.87
C PHE A 424 7.67 -8.54 -31.74
N PRO A 425 6.74 -8.78 -32.67
CA PRO A 425 6.44 -7.82 -33.75
C PRO A 425 5.70 -6.55 -33.31
N LEU A 426 5.22 -6.47 -32.06
CA LEU A 426 4.48 -5.29 -31.61
C LEU A 426 5.35 -4.05 -31.40
N TYR A 427 6.67 -4.18 -31.17
CA TYR A 427 7.55 -3.02 -31.06
C TYR A 427 7.58 -2.23 -32.39
N GLU A 428 7.75 -2.94 -33.50
CA GLU A 428 7.71 -2.37 -34.86
C GLU A 428 6.30 -1.84 -35.20
N HIS A 429 5.25 -2.58 -34.83
CA HIS A 429 3.87 -2.15 -35.06
C HIS A 429 3.56 -0.80 -34.38
N PHE A 430 3.87 -0.66 -33.09
CA PHE A 430 3.64 0.60 -32.37
C PHE A 430 4.52 1.74 -32.88
N ALA A 431 5.77 1.47 -33.24
CA ALA A 431 6.64 2.46 -33.85
C ALA A 431 6.08 2.99 -35.19
N ARG A 432 5.58 2.11 -36.07
CA ARG A 432 4.88 2.51 -37.31
C ARG A 432 3.62 3.32 -37.03
N VAL A 433 2.78 2.90 -36.09
CA VAL A 433 1.54 3.64 -35.70
C VAL A 433 1.86 5.05 -35.20
N GLN A 434 2.97 5.22 -34.47
CA GLN A 434 3.43 6.52 -33.95
C GLN A 434 4.27 7.34 -34.96
N ARG A 435 4.39 6.87 -36.22
CA ARG A 435 5.15 7.54 -37.30
C ARG A 435 6.64 7.69 -36.98
N LEU A 436 7.22 6.67 -36.36
CA LEU A 436 8.63 6.58 -36.02
C LEU A 436 9.41 5.83 -37.12
N SER A 437 10.69 6.16 -37.26
CA SER A 437 11.59 5.57 -38.24
C SER A 437 12.13 4.24 -37.72
N VAL A 438 11.52 3.12 -38.10
CA VAL A 438 12.01 1.79 -37.68
C VAL A 438 13.32 1.47 -38.40
N VAL A 439 14.33 1.07 -37.62
CA VAL A 439 15.56 0.43 -38.10
C VAL A 439 15.59 -0.99 -37.52
N ASP A 440 15.91 -1.98 -38.35
CA ASP A 440 16.15 -3.34 -37.89
C ASP A 440 17.65 -3.66 -37.97
N VAL A 441 18.18 -4.24 -36.90
CA VAL A 441 19.56 -4.74 -36.81
C VAL A 441 19.48 -6.21 -36.38
N PRO A 442 19.35 -7.15 -37.34
CA PRO A 442 19.04 -8.54 -37.03
C PRO A 442 20.09 -9.22 -36.14
N LEU A 443 19.61 -10.12 -35.27
CA LEU A 443 20.43 -11.01 -34.47
C LEU A 443 21.19 -11.99 -35.38
N ARG A 444 22.42 -12.33 -34.98
CA ARG A 444 23.33 -13.20 -35.74
C ARG A 444 23.61 -14.51 -34.99
N GLY A 445 24.48 -15.33 -35.56
CA GLY A 445 24.88 -16.63 -35.03
C GLY A 445 23.85 -17.72 -35.31
N ASP A 446 24.27 -18.98 -35.25
CA ASP A 446 23.39 -20.12 -35.56
C ASP A 446 22.22 -20.24 -34.58
N ASP A 447 22.40 -19.81 -33.33
CA ASP A 447 21.36 -19.74 -32.28
C ASP A 447 20.54 -18.45 -32.31
N VAL A 448 20.78 -17.55 -33.27
CA VAL A 448 20.03 -16.30 -33.48
C VAL A 448 19.96 -15.44 -32.20
N SER A 449 21.14 -15.17 -31.65
CA SER A 449 21.34 -14.58 -30.32
C SER A 449 22.47 -13.54 -30.24
N ASP A 450 23.32 -13.43 -31.28
CA ASP A 450 24.43 -12.48 -31.31
C ASP A 450 23.92 -11.06 -31.61
N LEU A 451 24.04 -10.17 -30.62
CA LEU A 451 23.66 -8.75 -30.73
C LEU A 451 24.77 -7.93 -31.41
N ASP A 452 24.45 -7.32 -32.56
CA ASP A 452 25.32 -6.34 -33.22
C ASP A 452 25.26 -4.96 -32.55
N VAL A 453 25.96 -4.83 -31.43
CA VAL A 453 26.07 -3.58 -30.66
C VAL A 453 26.55 -2.42 -31.53
N ASP A 454 27.52 -2.64 -32.41
CA ASP A 454 28.11 -1.56 -33.21
C ASP A 454 27.18 -1.13 -34.35
N GLY A 455 26.42 -2.06 -34.93
CA GLY A 455 25.31 -1.76 -35.86
C GLY A 455 24.18 -0.95 -35.21
N VAL A 456 23.75 -1.32 -33.99
CA VAL A 456 22.73 -0.55 -33.24
C VAL A 456 23.24 0.85 -32.89
N LEU A 457 24.50 0.99 -32.47
CA LEU A 457 25.10 2.30 -32.17
C LEU A 457 25.22 3.17 -33.44
N ALA A 458 25.64 2.60 -34.56
CA ALA A 458 25.73 3.30 -35.85
C ALA A 458 24.35 3.76 -36.38
N ALA A 459 23.28 3.01 -36.08
CA ALA A 459 21.91 3.42 -36.41
C ALA A 459 21.44 4.66 -35.61
N GLY A 460 22.08 4.97 -34.46
CA GLY A 460 21.72 6.09 -33.59
C GLY A 460 20.22 6.21 -33.28
N PRO A 461 19.60 5.19 -32.65
CA PRO A 461 18.18 5.20 -32.28
C PRO A 461 17.90 6.01 -31.01
N ARG A 462 16.67 6.49 -30.88
CA ARG A 462 16.11 7.08 -29.66
C ARG A 462 15.71 6.01 -28.63
N VAL A 463 15.21 4.88 -29.13
CA VAL A 463 14.82 3.69 -28.35
C VAL A 463 15.29 2.44 -29.09
N THR A 464 15.94 1.52 -28.39
CA THR A 464 16.21 0.16 -28.88
C THR A 464 15.37 -0.84 -28.09
N PHE A 465 14.62 -1.71 -28.77
CA PHE A 465 13.97 -2.85 -28.14
C PHE A 465 14.80 -4.12 -28.30
N LEU A 466 15.18 -4.72 -27.18
CA LEU A 466 15.71 -6.07 -27.06
C LEU A 466 14.62 -6.95 -26.42
N CYS A 467 14.48 -8.20 -26.87
CA CYS A 467 13.66 -9.20 -26.20
C CYS A 467 14.58 -10.29 -25.66
N ASP A 468 14.62 -10.47 -24.34
CA ASP A 468 15.60 -11.33 -23.69
C ASP A 468 15.01 -11.95 -22.40
N PRO A 469 14.71 -13.27 -22.35
CA PRO A 469 14.92 -14.24 -23.42
C PRO A 469 14.00 -13.99 -24.62
N ASN A 470 14.54 -14.16 -25.83
CA ASN A 470 13.92 -13.77 -27.09
C ASN A 470 12.61 -14.52 -27.37
N ASN A 471 11.63 -13.82 -27.95
CA ASN A 471 10.46 -14.40 -28.59
C ASN A 471 10.46 -13.96 -30.07
N PRO A 472 10.59 -14.88 -31.05
CA PRO A 472 10.20 -16.29 -30.99
C PRO A 472 11.29 -17.31 -30.64
N VAL A 473 12.58 -16.96 -30.56
CA VAL A 473 13.69 -17.93 -30.57
C VAL A 473 13.85 -18.71 -29.26
N GLY A 474 13.72 -18.05 -28.12
CA GLY A 474 13.88 -18.61 -26.78
C GLY A 474 15.25 -18.37 -26.13
N THR A 475 16.25 -17.97 -26.91
CA THR A 475 17.63 -17.74 -26.46
C THR A 475 17.79 -16.50 -25.57
N ARG A 476 18.84 -16.49 -24.73
CA ARG A 476 19.29 -15.28 -24.00
C ARG A 476 20.38 -14.56 -24.80
N LEU A 477 20.47 -13.24 -24.69
CA LEU A 477 21.59 -12.48 -25.25
C LEU A 477 22.88 -12.67 -24.41
N ASP A 478 24.00 -12.16 -24.93
CA ASP A 478 25.22 -11.95 -24.15
C ASP A 478 25.10 -10.68 -23.29
N GLU A 479 25.19 -10.84 -21.98
CA GLU A 479 25.11 -9.74 -21.00
C GLU A 479 26.19 -8.68 -21.24
N ALA A 480 27.39 -9.08 -21.70
CA ALA A 480 28.47 -8.14 -22.00
C ALA A 480 28.13 -7.25 -23.22
N ARG A 481 27.45 -7.79 -24.23
CA ARG A 481 26.95 -7.03 -25.39
C ARG A 481 25.84 -6.07 -24.97
N VAL A 482 24.90 -6.53 -24.15
CA VAL A 482 23.79 -5.69 -23.65
C VAL A 482 24.32 -4.54 -22.78
N ARG A 483 25.24 -4.81 -21.85
CA ARG A 483 25.93 -3.76 -21.06
C ARG A 483 26.66 -2.76 -21.94
N ALA A 484 27.46 -3.24 -22.90
CA ALA A 484 28.18 -2.37 -23.82
C ALA A 484 27.24 -1.47 -24.65
N LEU A 485 26.03 -1.93 -25.00
CA LEU A 485 25.02 -1.11 -25.66
C LEU A 485 24.43 -0.04 -24.71
N VAL A 486 24.10 -0.42 -23.46
CA VAL A 486 23.60 0.52 -22.43
C VAL A 486 24.63 1.61 -22.12
N GLU A 487 25.91 1.25 -22.01
CA GLU A 487 27.00 2.15 -21.63
C GLU A 487 27.51 3.05 -22.77
N ARG A 488 27.43 2.58 -24.02
CA ARG A 488 27.88 3.34 -25.21
C ARG A 488 26.73 4.08 -25.91
N GLY A 489 25.47 3.74 -25.63
CA GLY A 489 24.30 4.24 -26.32
C GLY A 489 23.76 5.56 -25.78
N SER A 490 23.51 6.52 -26.67
CA SER A 490 22.87 7.81 -26.33
C SER A 490 21.33 7.76 -26.27
N GLY A 491 20.72 6.61 -26.58
CA GLY A 491 19.29 6.37 -26.54
C GLY A 491 18.89 5.46 -25.37
N LEU A 492 17.58 5.22 -25.24
CA LEU A 492 17.04 4.25 -24.29
C LEU A 492 17.25 2.82 -24.79
N VAL A 493 17.60 1.92 -23.87
CA VAL A 493 17.61 0.47 -24.11
C VAL A 493 16.44 -0.14 -23.32
N VAL A 494 15.45 -0.67 -24.04
CA VAL A 494 14.28 -1.34 -23.47
C VAL A 494 14.47 -2.84 -23.63
N ILE A 495 14.56 -3.56 -22.51
CA ILE A 495 14.68 -5.02 -22.49
C ILE A 495 13.35 -5.63 -22.06
N ASP A 496 12.72 -6.38 -22.96
CA ASP A 496 11.52 -7.15 -22.67
C ASP A 496 11.90 -8.51 -22.06
N GLU A 497 11.75 -8.58 -20.74
CA GLU A 497 12.00 -9.74 -19.89
C GLU A 497 10.72 -10.55 -19.62
N ALA A 498 9.73 -10.54 -20.52
CA ALA A 498 8.44 -11.24 -20.35
C ALA A 498 8.53 -12.76 -20.04
N TYR A 499 9.71 -13.36 -20.18
CA TYR A 499 10.00 -14.78 -19.93
C TYR A 499 11.13 -15.04 -18.92
N VAL A 500 11.72 -14.00 -18.30
CA VAL A 500 12.97 -14.17 -17.53
C VAL A 500 12.81 -15.05 -16.29
N GLU A 501 11.60 -15.15 -15.72
CA GLU A 501 11.32 -16.07 -14.60
C GLU A 501 11.63 -17.55 -14.93
N PHE A 502 11.69 -17.94 -16.21
CA PHE A 502 12.08 -19.29 -16.66
C PHE A 502 13.59 -19.48 -16.87
N SER A 503 14.37 -18.39 -16.87
CA SER A 503 15.82 -18.44 -17.13
C SER A 503 16.62 -18.93 -15.93
N GLY A 504 17.82 -19.47 -16.17
CA GLY A 504 18.89 -19.63 -15.18
C GLY A 504 19.85 -18.43 -15.08
N LYS A 505 19.81 -17.48 -16.03
CA LYS A 505 20.60 -16.23 -15.96
C LYS A 505 19.87 -15.15 -15.13
N PRO A 506 20.59 -14.27 -14.42
CA PRO A 506 20.01 -13.12 -13.72
C PRO A 506 19.24 -12.16 -14.64
N SER A 507 18.47 -11.26 -14.02
CA SER A 507 17.66 -10.23 -14.67
C SER A 507 18.35 -8.87 -14.71
N TYR A 508 18.20 -8.15 -15.82
CA TYR A 508 18.72 -6.79 -16.00
C TYR A 508 18.01 -5.75 -15.13
N ALA A 509 16.87 -6.08 -14.51
CA ALA A 509 16.15 -5.15 -13.64
C ALA A 509 16.98 -4.74 -12.41
N GLY A 510 17.88 -5.61 -11.92
CA GLY A 510 18.85 -5.27 -10.87
C GLY A 510 19.92 -4.24 -11.30
N LEU A 511 19.92 -3.79 -12.56
CA LEU A 511 20.78 -2.73 -13.09
C LEU A 511 20.03 -1.40 -13.30
N VAL A 512 18.69 -1.38 -13.18
CA VAL A 512 17.87 -0.18 -13.46
C VAL A 512 18.21 0.99 -12.53
N GLY A 513 18.59 0.73 -11.27
CA GLY A 513 19.04 1.77 -10.33
C GLY A 513 20.41 2.39 -10.67
N ARG A 514 21.08 1.94 -11.74
CA ARG A 514 22.46 2.32 -12.09
C ARG A 514 22.61 2.94 -13.48
N TYR A 515 21.60 2.82 -14.35
CA TYR A 515 21.63 3.32 -15.72
C TYR A 515 20.30 4.02 -16.08
N ASP A 516 20.29 5.36 -16.13
CA ASP A 516 19.08 6.17 -16.41
C ASP A 516 18.45 5.92 -17.79
N ASN A 517 19.19 5.31 -18.71
CA ASN A 517 18.74 4.93 -20.05
C ASN A 517 18.26 3.47 -20.16
N LEU A 518 18.34 2.68 -19.09
CA LEU A 518 17.86 1.30 -19.07
C LEU A 518 16.40 1.23 -18.61
N VAL A 519 15.61 0.48 -19.36
CA VAL A 519 14.22 0.14 -19.04
C VAL A 519 14.04 -1.37 -19.17
N VAL A 520 13.35 -1.97 -18.22
CA VAL A 520 12.97 -3.39 -18.26
C VAL A 520 11.44 -3.52 -18.26
N LEU A 521 10.91 -4.29 -19.21
CA LEU A 521 9.50 -4.68 -19.26
C LEU A 521 9.34 -6.08 -18.67
N ARG A 522 8.36 -6.24 -17.77
CA ARG A 522 7.94 -7.51 -17.17
C ARG A 522 6.44 -7.74 -17.38
N THR A 523 6.02 -9.00 -17.29
CA THR A 523 4.59 -9.33 -17.26
C THR A 523 4.27 -10.50 -16.35
N LEU A 524 3.13 -10.41 -15.69
CA LEU A 524 2.58 -11.54 -14.94
C LEU A 524 1.74 -12.47 -15.85
N SER A 525 1.78 -12.26 -17.17
CA SER A 525 1.06 -13.07 -18.15
C SER A 525 1.68 -14.44 -18.44
N LYS A 526 2.93 -14.70 -18.00
CA LYS A 526 3.66 -15.95 -18.29
C LYS A 526 3.82 -16.81 -17.03
N ALA A 527 4.99 -16.81 -16.39
CA ALA A 527 5.29 -17.61 -15.19
C ALA A 527 4.22 -17.48 -14.09
N TRP A 528 3.78 -16.26 -13.82
CA TRP A 528 2.78 -15.93 -12.80
C TRP A 528 1.34 -16.38 -13.11
N GLY A 529 1.06 -16.87 -14.32
CA GLY A 529 -0.25 -17.44 -14.69
C GLY A 529 -1.41 -16.44 -14.84
N LEU A 530 -1.16 -15.12 -14.81
CA LEU A 530 -2.18 -14.08 -14.75
C LEU A 530 -2.47 -13.38 -16.09
N ALA A 531 -2.42 -14.09 -17.22
CA ALA A 531 -2.56 -13.51 -18.56
C ALA A 531 -3.84 -12.66 -18.75
N SER A 532 -4.96 -13.10 -18.15
CA SER A 532 -6.26 -12.42 -18.18
C SER A 532 -6.32 -11.14 -17.35
N THR A 533 -5.51 -11.02 -16.28
CA THR A 533 -5.50 -9.82 -15.42
C THR A 533 -4.96 -8.56 -16.12
N ARG A 534 -4.27 -8.76 -17.25
CA ARG A 534 -3.57 -7.70 -17.99
C ARG A 534 -2.56 -6.94 -17.14
N CYS A 535 -1.77 -7.64 -16.32
CA CYS A 535 -0.70 -7.02 -15.54
C CYS A 535 0.66 -7.02 -16.28
N GLY A 536 1.21 -5.82 -16.47
CA GLY A 536 2.60 -5.57 -16.87
C GLY A 536 3.27 -4.65 -15.85
N VAL A 537 4.60 -4.69 -15.80
CA VAL A 537 5.41 -3.79 -14.97
C VAL A 537 6.52 -3.21 -15.84
N VAL A 538 6.65 -1.89 -15.86
CA VAL A 538 7.84 -1.19 -16.36
C VAL A 538 8.73 -0.91 -15.16
N LEU A 539 10.01 -1.29 -15.25
CA LEU A 539 11.04 -0.92 -14.28
C LEU A 539 12.02 0.03 -14.98
N ALA A 540 12.14 1.27 -14.49
CA ALA A 540 13.00 2.30 -15.05
C ALA A 540 13.43 3.30 -13.97
N ALA A 541 14.37 4.20 -14.28
CA ALA A 541 14.68 5.33 -13.41
C ALA A 541 13.42 6.19 -13.13
N PRO A 542 13.24 6.77 -11.93
CA PRO A 542 11.98 7.43 -11.55
C PRO A 542 11.54 8.57 -12.47
N GLY A 543 12.48 9.29 -13.09
CA GLY A 543 12.17 10.32 -14.09
C GLY A 543 11.59 9.78 -15.41
N VAL A 544 11.89 8.53 -15.77
CA VAL A 544 11.28 7.81 -16.91
C VAL A 544 9.88 7.35 -16.53
N VAL A 545 9.72 6.78 -15.33
CA VAL A 545 8.42 6.38 -14.77
C VAL A 545 7.46 7.58 -14.70
N GLU A 546 7.94 8.75 -14.30
CA GLU A 546 7.16 9.99 -14.28
C GLU A 546 6.77 10.47 -15.68
N ALA A 547 7.65 10.35 -16.68
CA ALA A 547 7.31 10.64 -18.08
C ALA A 547 6.20 9.71 -18.61
N LEU A 548 6.22 8.43 -18.20
CA LEU A 548 5.19 7.45 -18.55
C LEU A 548 3.84 7.75 -17.86
N ARG A 549 3.86 8.10 -16.56
CA ARG A 549 2.65 8.50 -15.80
C ARG A 549 1.90 9.64 -16.48
N ARG A 550 2.61 10.56 -17.17
CA ARG A 550 2.03 11.71 -17.89
C ARG A 550 1.24 11.36 -19.15
N VAL A 551 1.47 10.19 -19.75
CA VAL A 551 0.75 9.71 -20.94
C VAL A 551 -0.08 8.46 -20.68
N GLN A 552 0.06 7.82 -19.51
CA GLN A 552 -0.74 6.67 -19.11
C GLN A 552 -2.23 7.03 -19.01
N VAL A 553 -3.08 6.20 -19.61
CA VAL A 553 -4.54 6.28 -19.46
C VAL A 553 -4.91 6.02 -17.99
N PRO A 554 -5.50 6.99 -17.27
CA PRO A 554 -5.93 6.77 -15.90
C PRO A 554 -6.87 5.56 -15.78
N PHE A 555 -6.72 4.80 -14.71
CA PHE A 555 -7.58 3.66 -14.37
C PHE A 555 -7.49 2.43 -15.30
N GLY A 556 -6.59 2.41 -16.29
CA GLY A 556 -6.40 1.28 -17.22
C GLY A 556 -5.95 -0.05 -16.54
N PHE A 557 -5.38 0.02 -15.34
CA PHE A 557 -5.05 -1.14 -14.51
C PHE A 557 -6.05 -1.30 -13.36
N THR A 558 -7.04 -2.17 -13.57
CA THR A 558 -8.26 -2.23 -12.74
C THR A 558 -8.04 -2.74 -11.31
N ASP A 559 -8.91 -2.36 -10.37
CA ASP A 559 -8.87 -2.86 -8.99
C ASP A 559 -9.03 -4.41 -8.90
N ALA A 560 -9.74 -5.02 -9.86
CA ALA A 560 -9.83 -6.48 -9.98
C ALA A 560 -8.49 -7.10 -10.40
N SER A 561 -7.79 -6.49 -11.38
CA SER A 561 -6.43 -6.86 -11.76
C SER A 561 -5.46 -6.70 -10.58
N GLN A 562 -5.51 -5.57 -9.87
CA GLN A 562 -4.69 -5.31 -8.68
C GLN A 562 -4.95 -6.33 -7.57
N HIS A 563 -6.21 -6.74 -7.35
CA HIS A 563 -6.54 -7.77 -6.37
C HIS A 563 -5.96 -9.13 -6.74
N ALA A 564 -6.20 -9.61 -7.96
CA ALA A 564 -5.68 -10.90 -8.44
C ALA A 564 -4.14 -10.95 -8.45
N VAL A 565 -3.47 -9.81 -8.71
CA VAL A 565 -2.02 -9.71 -8.62
C VAL A 565 -1.53 -9.78 -7.17
N ARG A 566 -2.15 -9.06 -6.21
CA ARG A 566 -1.76 -9.14 -4.79
C ARG A 566 -1.88 -10.57 -4.25
N ASP A 567 -2.97 -11.25 -4.55
CA ASP A 567 -3.22 -12.64 -4.13
C ASP A 567 -2.21 -13.62 -4.74
N ARG A 568 -1.86 -13.47 -6.02
CA ARG A 568 -0.81 -14.28 -6.65
C ARG A 568 0.57 -14.01 -6.05
N LEU A 569 0.86 -12.79 -5.60
CA LEU A 569 2.13 -12.43 -4.96
C LEU A 569 2.27 -12.99 -3.54
N THR A 570 1.18 -13.20 -2.79
CA THR A 570 1.23 -13.92 -1.52
C THR A 570 1.50 -15.43 -1.69
N HIS A 571 1.25 -15.97 -2.89
CA HIS A 571 1.47 -17.38 -3.24
C HIS A 571 2.69 -17.59 -4.18
N ALA A 572 3.70 -16.72 -4.12
CA ALA A 572 4.85 -16.74 -5.03
C ALA A 572 5.65 -18.06 -5.02
N ASP A 573 5.71 -18.77 -3.89
CA ASP A 573 6.42 -20.05 -3.78
C ASP A 573 5.78 -21.17 -4.62
N GLU A 574 4.45 -21.12 -4.83
CA GLU A 574 3.75 -22.03 -5.74
C GLU A 574 4.10 -21.74 -7.20
N VAL A 575 4.26 -20.46 -7.54
CA VAL A 575 4.66 -20.00 -8.88
C VAL A 575 6.07 -20.48 -9.20
N LEU A 576 7.00 -20.33 -8.25
CA LEU A 576 8.35 -20.89 -8.30
C LEU A 576 8.34 -22.42 -8.53
N ALA A 577 7.46 -23.15 -7.84
CA ALA A 577 7.31 -24.59 -8.05
C ALA A 577 6.74 -24.92 -9.45
N GLY A 578 5.78 -24.15 -9.94
CA GLY A 578 5.23 -24.27 -11.30
C GLY A 578 6.28 -24.03 -12.39
N VAL A 579 7.07 -22.97 -12.26
CA VAL A 579 8.17 -22.63 -13.16
C VAL A 579 9.22 -23.75 -13.25
N ARG A 580 9.58 -24.37 -12.12
CA ARG A 580 10.49 -25.53 -12.12
C ARG A 580 9.93 -26.72 -12.90
N ARG A 581 8.61 -26.99 -12.82
CA ARG A 581 7.95 -28.04 -13.62
C ARG A 581 7.95 -27.72 -15.11
N VAL A 582 7.66 -26.47 -15.47
CA VAL A 582 7.70 -26.00 -16.87
C VAL A 582 9.10 -26.14 -17.46
N ARG A 583 10.16 -25.81 -16.72
CA ARG A 583 11.55 -26.04 -17.15
C ARG A 583 11.86 -27.52 -17.34
N ALA A 584 11.51 -28.38 -16.39
CA ALA A 584 11.74 -29.82 -16.52
C ALA A 584 10.99 -30.44 -17.72
N GLU A 585 9.75 -30.03 -17.99
CA GLU A 585 9.01 -30.48 -19.17
C GLU A 585 9.55 -29.85 -20.48
N ARG A 586 10.03 -28.60 -20.45
CA ARG A 586 10.74 -27.97 -21.59
C ARG A 586 11.99 -28.76 -21.97
N ASP A 587 12.84 -29.05 -20.99
CA ASP A 587 14.12 -29.71 -21.22
C ASP A 587 13.92 -31.16 -21.69
N ARG A 588 12.85 -31.84 -21.19
CA ARG A 588 12.39 -33.13 -21.74
C ARG A 588 11.90 -33.02 -23.18
N MET A 589 11.04 -32.04 -23.48
CA MET A 589 10.51 -31.86 -24.83
C MET A 589 11.62 -31.50 -25.82
N ALA A 590 12.64 -30.75 -25.40
CA ALA A 590 13.80 -30.46 -26.23
C ALA A 590 14.56 -31.72 -26.64
N ALA A 591 14.82 -32.63 -25.69
CA ALA A 591 15.45 -33.92 -25.98
C ALA A 591 14.58 -34.79 -26.91
N ALA A 592 13.30 -34.97 -26.57
CA ALA A 592 12.39 -35.82 -27.35
C ALA A 592 12.13 -35.29 -28.77
N LEU A 593 12.10 -33.97 -28.97
CA LEU A 593 11.98 -33.36 -30.29
C LEU A 593 13.29 -33.41 -31.08
N ALA A 594 14.46 -33.29 -30.44
CA ALA A 594 15.75 -33.36 -31.12
C ALA A 594 16.07 -34.76 -31.68
N GLU A 595 15.46 -35.82 -31.14
CA GLU A 595 15.55 -37.19 -31.66
C GLU A 595 14.45 -37.52 -32.69
N HIS A 596 13.49 -36.62 -32.94
CA HIS A 596 12.30 -36.93 -33.75
C HIS A 596 12.53 -36.73 -35.27
N PRO A 597 12.30 -37.71 -36.15
CA PRO A 597 12.61 -37.60 -37.59
C PRO A 597 11.82 -36.56 -38.42
N ALA A 598 10.89 -35.83 -37.81
CA ALA A 598 10.21 -34.67 -38.41
C ALA A 598 10.86 -33.32 -38.05
N VAL A 599 11.89 -33.32 -37.19
CA VAL A 599 12.57 -32.14 -36.67
C VAL A 599 13.98 -32.05 -37.25
N ASP A 600 14.31 -30.90 -37.83
CA ASP A 600 15.65 -30.55 -38.29
C ASP A 600 16.53 -30.07 -37.11
N ARG A 601 15.95 -29.25 -36.24
CA ARG A 601 16.65 -28.65 -35.10
C ARG A 601 15.69 -28.16 -34.02
N VAL A 602 16.05 -28.35 -32.76
CA VAL A 602 15.49 -27.61 -31.62
C VAL A 602 16.48 -26.50 -31.26
N PHE A 603 16.00 -25.27 -31.07
CA PHE A 603 16.83 -24.14 -30.63
C PHE A 603 16.93 -24.08 -29.10
N PRO A 604 18.05 -23.60 -28.52
CA PRO A 604 18.16 -23.43 -27.07
C PRO A 604 17.11 -22.46 -26.53
N SER A 605 16.48 -22.80 -25.40
CA SER A 605 15.40 -22.00 -24.82
C SER A 605 15.57 -21.77 -23.32
N GLU A 606 15.35 -20.53 -22.93
CA GLU A 606 15.27 -20.05 -21.55
C GLU A 606 13.87 -19.52 -21.21
N THR A 607 12.84 -19.98 -21.94
CA THR A 607 11.43 -19.56 -21.81
C THR A 607 10.50 -20.72 -21.41
N ASN A 608 9.19 -20.57 -21.61
CA ASN A 608 8.18 -21.63 -21.50
C ASN A 608 7.77 -22.22 -22.87
N PHE A 609 8.62 -22.11 -23.89
CA PHE A 609 8.38 -22.66 -25.22
C PHE A 609 9.69 -23.17 -25.84
N LEU A 610 9.60 -23.86 -26.97
CA LEU A 610 10.73 -24.23 -27.83
C LEU A 610 10.49 -23.66 -29.23
N LEU A 611 11.51 -23.09 -29.86
CA LEU A 611 11.53 -22.92 -31.31
C LEU A 611 12.08 -24.21 -31.93
N VAL A 612 11.40 -24.71 -32.95
CA VAL A 612 11.69 -25.99 -33.61
C VAL A 612 11.69 -25.76 -35.11
N ARG A 613 12.75 -26.15 -35.83
CA ARG A 613 12.74 -26.25 -37.29
C ARG A 613 12.27 -27.65 -37.70
N LEU A 614 11.38 -27.71 -38.67
CA LEU A 614 10.70 -28.93 -39.11
C LEU A 614 11.15 -29.35 -40.51
N HIS A 615 11.32 -30.65 -40.71
CA HIS A 615 11.35 -31.21 -42.06
C HIS A 615 9.92 -31.23 -42.61
N LYS A 616 9.72 -30.74 -43.85
CA LYS A 616 8.39 -30.64 -44.50
C LYS A 616 7.38 -29.79 -43.71
N HIS A 617 7.83 -28.63 -43.20
CA HIS A 617 7.10 -27.67 -42.35
C HIS A 617 5.57 -27.67 -42.51
N GLU A 618 5.06 -27.32 -43.70
CA GLU A 618 3.62 -27.23 -43.99
C GLU A 618 2.86 -28.54 -43.69
N GLN A 619 3.41 -29.68 -44.13
CA GLN A 619 2.80 -31.01 -43.94
C GLN A 619 2.77 -31.42 -42.47
N VAL A 620 3.75 -30.98 -41.67
CA VAL A 620 3.78 -31.26 -40.23
C VAL A 620 2.78 -30.37 -39.50
N LEU A 621 2.67 -29.08 -39.86
CA LEU A 621 1.67 -28.18 -39.30
C LEU A 621 0.24 -28.65 -39.59
N ASP A 622 -0.08 -29.01 -40.84
CA ASP A 622 -1.41 -29.49 -41.23
C ASP A 622 -1.81 -30.77 -40.47
N ARG A 623 -0.84 -31.67 -40.20
CA ARG A 623 -1.07 -32.89 -39.41
C ARG A 623 -1.29 -32.59 -37.93
N LEU A 624 -0.51 -31.68 -37.33
CA LEU A 624 -0.74 -31.23 -35.95
C LEU A 624 -2.14 -30.59 -35.83
N HIS A 625 -2.52 -29.70 -36.75
CA HIS A 625 -3.86 -29.13 -36.79
C HIS A 625 -4.95 -30.20 -36.97
N GLY A 626 -4.74 -31.19 -37.84
CA GLY A 626 -5.64 -32.33 -38.03
C GLY A 626 -5.80 -33.22 -36.79
N ALA A 627 -4.76 -33.31 -35.95
CA ALA A 627 -4.81 -33.95 -34.64
C ALA A 627 -5.40 -33.06 -33.52
N GLY A 628 -5.84 -31.83 -33.84
CA GLY A 628 -6.35 -30.86 -32.87
C GLY A 628 -5.28 -30.10 -32.08
N ILE A 629 -4.01 -30.19 -32.49
CA ILE A 629 -2.85 -29.61 -31.80
C ILE A 629 -2.42 -28.32 -32.51
N LEU A 630 -2.51 -27.19 -31.80
CA LEU A 630 -2.14 -25.88 -32.32
C LEU A 630 -0.77 -25.45 -31.81
N VAL A 631 0.19 -25.33 -32.73
CA VAL A 631 1.50 -24.67 -32.50
C VAL A 631 1.52 -23.31 -33.19
N ALA A 632 2.42 -22.41 -32.77
CA ALA A 632 2.54 -21.12 -33.45
C ALA A 632 3.48 -21.25 -34.67
N ASP A 633 2.95 -21.11 -35.89
CA ASP A 633 3.79 -20.96 -37.08
C ASP A 633 4.69 -19.73 -36.94
N THR A 634 5.99 -19.92 -37.21
CA THR A 634 7.01 -18.88 -37.19
C THR A 634 7.82 -18.83 -38.49
N GLY A 635 7.41 -19.60 -39.53
CA GLY A 635 8.07 -19.68 -40.84
C GLY A 635 8.27 -18.33 -41.53
N ARG A 636 7.38 -17.36 -41.24
CA ARG A 636 7.48 -15.96 -41.71
C ARG A 636 8.61 -15.14 -41.09
N ALA A 637 9.11 -15.55 -39.92
CA ALA A 637 10.16 -14.86 -39.16
C ALA A 637 11.49 -15.63 -39.19
N LEU A 638 11.44 -16.97 -39.23
CA LEU A 638 12.60 -17.83 -39.48
C LEU A 638 12.12 -19.05 -40.30
N PRO A 639 12.71 -19.35 -41.47
CA PRO A 639 12.19 -20.40 -42.35
C PRO A 639 12.09 -21.78 -41.69
N ASP A 640 11.00 -22.47 -42.05
CA ASP A 640 10.64 -23.82 -41.63
C ASP A 640 10.49 -24.03 -40.11
N THR A 641 10.26 -22.96 -39.32
CA THR A 641 10.11 -23.07 -37.87
C THR A 641 8.68 -22.93 -37.35
N CYS A 642 8.36 -23.68 -36.30
CA CYS A 642 7.23 -23.42 -35.41
C CYS A 642 7.70 -23.23 -33.96
N ARG A 643 6.89 -22.56 -33.14
CA ARG A 643 7.15 -22.34 -31.71
C ARG A 643 6.13 -23.11 -30.87
N VAL A 644 6.59 -24.21 -30.27
CA VAL A 644 5.82 -25.11 -29.40
C VAL A 644 5.78 -24.54 -27.99
N SER A 645 4.59 -24.25 -27.46
CA SER A 645 4.46 -23.84 -26.05
C SER A 645 4.46 -25.08 -25.15
N ILE A 646 5.19 -25.04 -24.04
CA ILE A 646 5.23 -26.15 -23.09
C ILE A 646 3.93 -26.17 -22.28
N GLY A 647 3.13 -27.21 -22.47
CA GLY A 647 1.92 -27.49 -21.71
C GLY A 647 2.19 -28.36 -20.48
N ASP A 648 1.13 -28.97 -19.96
CA ASP A 648 1.28 -30.12 -19.08
C ASP A 648 1.79 -31.35 -19.86
N ARG A 649 2.14 -32.40 -19.11
CA ARG A 649 2.69 -33.64 -19.67
C ARG A 649 1.77 -34.29 -20.71
N HIS A 650 0.46 -34.29 -20.52
CA HIS A 650 -0.48 -34.93 -21.44
C HIS A 650 -0.54 -34.16 -22.77
N ALA A 651 -0.59 -32.82 -22.72
CA ALA A 651 -0.53 -31.99 -23.92
C ALA A 651 0.82 -32.11 -24.66
N ASN A 652 1.92 -32.23 -23.90
CA ASN A 652 3.27 -32.43 -24.44
C ASN A 652 3.42 -33.82 -25.10
N ASP A 653 2.94 -34.88 -24.46
CA ASP A 653 3.03 -36.26 -24.96
C ASP A 653 2.15 -36.46 -26.20
N ALA A 654 0.93 -35.92 -26.21
CA ALA A 654 0.05 -35.95 -27.39
C ALA A 654 0.68 -35.28 -28.64
N LEU A 655 1.50 -34.24 -28.46
CA LEU A 655 2.26 -33.62 -29.56
C LEU A 655 3.33 -34.55 -30.12
N LEU A 656 4.06 -35.27 -29.25
CA LEU A 656 5.05 -36.26 -29.68
C LEU A 656 4.39 -37.45 -30.40
N GLU A 657 3.23 -37.91 -29.92
CA GLU A 657 2.43 -38.95 -30.58
C GLU A 657 1.93 -38.50 -31.96
N ALA A 658 1.39 -37.29 -32.08
CA ALA A 658 0.92 -36.73 -33.35
C ALA A 658 2.05 -36.50 -34.37
N LEU A 659 3.25 -36.12 -33.91
CA LEU A 659 4.45 -36.08 -34.74
C LEU A 659 4.90 -37.49 -35.17
N SER A 660 4.77 -38.49 -34.30
CA SER A 660 5.19 -39.88 -34.59
C SER A 660 4.26 -40.56 -35.60
N ALA A 661 2.95 -40.26 -35.55
CA ALA A 661 1.96 -40.71 -36.52
C ALA A 661 2.07 -40.02 -37.91
N ALA A 662 3.06 -39.14 -38.10
CA ALA A 662 3.32 -38.40 -39.34
C ALA A 662 4.37 -39.07 -40.26
N LEU A 663 4.96 -40.19 -39.84
CA LEU A 663 6.04 -40.90 -40.54
C LEU A 663 5.51 -42.16 -41.26
#